data_AF-A0A2T7NWA7-F1
#
_entry.id   AF-A0A2T7NWA7-F1
#
_cell.length_a   1.000
_cell.length_b   1.000
_cell.length_c   1.000
_cell.angle_alpha   90.00
_cell.angle_beta   90.00
_cell.angle_gamma   90.00
#
_symmetry.space_group_name_H-M   'P 1'
#
loop_
_entity.id
_entity.type
_entity.pdbx_description
1 polymer ?
#
loop_
_entity_poly.entity_id
_entity_poly.type
_entity_poly.pdbx_seq_one_letter_code
_entity_poly.pdbx_strand_id
1 'polypeptide(L)'
;MSQEDRSTIASLRKDVDNAWKMVEHGREKELVARDTIQALKQEIDKLTSLVEKGAGIPPDLKQQEVRESQPAAEKQKSEEVKETQEEQTGEVKDDGERQRLMLYQAEVELRSKAAELQRERIRCKKLEKSCAESESALEKGKAELEEARKQLEAMNASVTRLQDGNNDLMLSIDNLRKENEVANVKLQRAQLDIQKQTSTAEELTQENASLGQKIRLVEENSDKNDGGHQETDEDQGQTRTLVDVRNQLKKDKQTVENDLAASTKELETSKKLMAVANSRINNLTREKDNAVKLYGKQAKSMEKQTDLLHLQERTNHTLSREIMGFQRESEKQRRIITQLELERDRYLLENDNLSQRYMKCMEEIQVRDLQIMDGKKHVEEVETRLKMQQNLYEAVHADRNNYSFKLVETQDEMAVMRNKVHVLEHQSQQLKEEVAATEALVNKEHVERSRVEKERDAASAEVQTLKAKVHEANEAIQELKMTECKLLKIISATDRTCKQQKRELDKILNERDVLGSQLVRRNDEMSLLYEKTRLLTMLMNKGYVAYYQRLEDIRLLRLEVKRLRNDKRCLEKTVQNVHDYRQELYQCHRDLLHERARCAALETELSHPRQIHRWRGLQISDPSRFELIQKVQMLQKRLISRTEEIVEVERVLQEKDRLYVELRAVLERQPGPEIIEQLAVYQRVLRNKNKQLKQLTAELNMFETDTKLQKHDINKMEKEVTDLKKKYYKEKKHRQENLDKKIFGFRRALLPRPQFTGGGFKLSV
;
A
#
# COMPACT_ATOMS: atom_id res chain seq x y z
N MET A 1 15.50 27.23 -26.90
CA MET A 1 14.19 27.92 -26.91
C MET A 1 13.66 27.96 -28.34
N SER A 2 13.01 26.88 -28.78
CA SER A 2 12.27 26.84 -30.05
C SER A 2 11.14 27.88 -30.05
N GLN A 3 10.64 28.20 -31.24
CA GLN A 3 9.38 28.93 -31.41
C GLN A 3 8.19 28.12 -30.86
N GLU A 4 8.35 26.79 -30.76
CA GLU A 4 7.39 25.84 -30.17
C GLU A 4 7.38 25.88 -28.64
N ASP A 5 8.54 26.03 -27.98
CA ASP A 5 8.62 26.23 -26.52
C ASP A 5 7.84 27.49 -26.11
N ARG A 6 7.87 28.53 -26.95
CA ARG A 6 7.14 29.78 -26.70
C ARG A 6 5.64 29.66 -26.99
N SER A 7 5.22 28.84 -27.95
CA SER A 7 3.79 28.63 -28.21
C SER A 7 3.15 27.73 -27.15
N THR A 8 3.85 26.70 -26.68
CA THR A 8 3.40 25.81 -25.60
C THR A 8 3.33 26.51 -24.24
N ILE A 9 4.34 27.32 -23.87
CA ILE A 9 4.24 28.17 -22.66
C ILE A 9 3.09 29.19 -22.78
N ALA A 10 2.79 29.68 -23.98
CA ALA A 10 1.67 30.60 -24.20
C ALA A 10 0.29 29.91 -24.14
N SER A 11 0.15 28.66 -24.60
CA SER A 11 -1.09 27.90 -24.40
C SER A 11 -1.29 27.55 -22.93
N LEU A 12 -0.27 26.99 -22.27
CA LEU A 12 -0.34 26.63 -20.84
C LEU A 12 -0.72 27.82 -19.94
N ARG A 13 -0.16 29.02 -20.19
CA ARG A 13 -0.58 30.25 -19.48
C ARG A 13 -2.04 30.61 -19.73
N LYS A 14 -2.52 30.50 -20.97
CA LYS A 14 -3.91 30.76 -21.33
C LYS A 14 -4.87 29.75 -20.71
N ASP A 15 -4.45 28.48 -20.59
CA ASP A 15 -5.26 27.43 -19.99
C ASP A 15 -5.31 27.57 -18.46
N VAL A 16 -4.24 28.09 -17.83
CA VAL A 16 -4.26 28.58 -16.44
C VAL A 16 -5.20 29.78 -16.28
N ASP A 17 -5.16 30.79 -17.15
CA ASP A 17 -6.09 31.93 -17.12
C ASP A 17 -7.56 31.49 -17.27
N ASN A 18 -7.82 30.47 -18.09
CA ASN A 18 -9.15 29.86 -18.24
C ASN A 18 -9.56 29.13 -16.96
N ALA A 19 -8.67 28.35 -16.34
CA ALA A 19 -8.92 27.65 -15.08
C ALA A 19 -9.24 28.63 -13.94
N TRP A 20 -8.50 29.74 -13.83
CA TRP A 20 -8.78 30.81 -12.86
C TRP A 20 -10.19 31.38 -13.04
N LYS A 21 -10.62 31.66 -14.27
CA LYS A 21 -11.99 32.13 -14.54
C LYS A 21 -13.08 31.10 -14.23
N MET A 22 -12.79 29.80 -14.37
CA MET A 22 -13.70 28.75 -13.91
C MET A 22 -13.78 28.68 -12.37
N VAL A 23 -12.71 29.01 -11.65
CA VAL A 23 -12.71 29.14 -10.18
C VAL A 23 -13.46 30.40 -9.72
N GLU A 24 -13.28 31.53 -10.40
CA GLU A 24 -14.02 32.77 -10.15
C GLU A 24 -15.53 32.56 -10.35
N HIS A 25 -15.93 31.99 -11.49
CA HIS A 25 -17.33 31.68 -11.77
C HIS A 25 -17.90 30.58 -10.86
N GLY A 26 -17.05 29.69 -10.35
CA GLY A 26 -17.38 28.75 -9.28
C GLY A 26 -17.71 29.45 -7.97
N ARG A 27 -16.91 30.46 -7.58
CA ARG A 27 -17.14 31.28 -6.37
C ARG A 27 -18.36 32.18 -6.48
N GLU A 28 -18.65 32.75 -7.66
CA GLU A 28 -19.92 33.46 -7.92
C GLU A 28 -21.12 32.56 -7.66
N LYS A 29 -21.09 31.34 -8.20
CA LYS A 29 -22.14 30.33 -7.98
C LYS A 29 -22.22 29.88 -6.52
N GLU A 30 -21.09 29.78 -5.83
CA GLU A 30 -21.07 29.44 -4.40
C GLU A 30 -21.64 30.58 -3.52
N LEU A 31 -21.41 31.85 -3.88
CA LEU A 31 -22.05 33.00 -3.23
C LEU A 31 -23.58 32.96 -3.42
N VAL A 32 -24.07 32.84 -4.65
CA VAL A 32 -25.52 32.74 -4.92
C VAL A 32 -26.15 31.51 -4.24
N ALA A 33 -25.41 30.39 -4.14
CA ALA A 33 -25.85 29.22 -3.37
C ALA A 33 -25.90 29.49 -1.86
N ARG A 34 -24.96 30.27 -1.29
CA ARG A 34 -24.97 30.65 0.12
C ARG A 34 -26.11 31.64 0.42
N ASP A 35 -26.34 32.62 -0.44
CA ASP A 35 -27.43 33.59 -0.30
C ASP A 35 -28.81 32.90 -0.38
N THR A 36 -28.99 31.96 -1.31
CA THR A 36 -30.23 31.17 -1.40
C THR A 36 -30.39 30.20 -0.24
N ILE A 37 -29.31 29.58 0.27
CA ILE A 37 -29.35 28.80 1.53
C ILE A 37 -29.70 29.70 2.73
N GLN A 38 -29.26 30.95 2.77
CA GLN A 38 -29.61 31.89 3.83
C GLN A 38 -31.07 32.35 3.74
N ALA A 39 -31.59 32.57 2.54
CA ALA A 39 -33.02 32.81 2.32
C ALA A 39 -33.88 31.60 2.73
N LEU A 40 -33.51 30.39 2.31
CA LEU A 40 -34.18 29.15 2.69
C LEU A 40 -34.09 28.87 4.21
N LYS A 41 -32.99 29.24 4.88
CA LYS A 41 -32.91 29.20 6.34
C LYS A 41 -33.89 30.18 6.98
N GLN A 42 -33.98 31.42 6.49
CA GLN A 42 -34.99 32.37 6.98
C GLN A 42 -36.44 31.92 6.70
N GLU A 43 -36.69 31.14 5.63
CA GLU A 43 -37.99 30.52 5.39
C GLU A 43 -38.23 29.32 6.31
N ILE A 44 -37.23 28.49 6.58
CA ILE A 44 -37.30 27.42 7.59
C ILE A 44 -37.53 28.01 8.98
N ASP A 45 -36.88 29.11 9.36
CA ASP A 45 -37.10 29.79 10.65
C ASP A 45 -38.53 30.36 10.75
N LYS A 46 -39.03 30.97 9.66
CA LYS A 46 -40.44 31.43 9.59
C LYS A 46 -41.42 30.27 9.70
N LEU A 47 -41.20 29.18 8.95
CA LEU A 47 -42.04 27.98 8.97
C LEU A 47 -41.98 27.26 10.32
N THR A 48 -40.81 27.19 10.95
CA THR A 48 -40.64 26.66 12.31
C THR A 48 -41.43 27.52 13.30
N SER A 49 -41.35 28.85 13.20
CA SER A 49 -42.16 29.75 14.04
C SER A 49 -43.68 29.67 13.81
N LEU A 50 -44.11 29.15 12.64
CA LEU A 50 -45.52 28.85 12.33
C LEU A 50 -45.93 27.46 12.87
N VAL A 51 -45.03 26.47 12.82
CA VAL A 51 -45.25 25.13 13.37
C VAL A 51 -45.26 25.14 14.90
N GLU A 52 -44.36 25.90 15.55
CA GLU A 52 -44.36 26.10 17.00
C GLU A 52 -45.63 26.81 17.50
N LYS A 53 -46.26 27.64 16.65
CA LYS A 53 -47.58 28.24 16.90
C LYS A 53 -48.77 27.36 16.47
N GLY A 54 -48.51 26.20 15.87
CA GLY A 54 -49.51 25.29 15.30
C GLY A 54 -49.72 23.99 16.08
N ALA A 55 -49.03 23.77 17.21
CA ALA A 55 -49.11 22.55 18.00
C ALA A 55 -50.40 22.48 18.86
N GLY A 56 -51.54 22.15 18.23
CA GLY A 56 -52.88 22.38 18.81
C GLY A 56 -53.95 21.27 18.73
N ILE A 57 -53.58 20.01 18.45
CA ILE A 57 -54.44 18.80 18.49
C ILE A 57 -55.57 18.72 17.40
N PRO A 58 -55.99 17.51 16.94
CA PRO A 58 -56.88 17.31 15.77
C PRO A 58 -58.25 16.69 16.17
N PRO A 59 -59.08 16.18 15.22
CA PRO A 59 -59.63 16.82 14.02
C PRO A 59 -61.18 16.75 13.97
N ASP A 60 -61.74 17.07 12.80
CA ASP A 60 -63.08 16.70 12.27
C ASP A 60 -64.27 17.67 12.51
N LEU A 61 -65.23 17.56 11.59
CA LEU A 61 -66.57 18.13 11.52
C LEU A 61 -66.74 19.65 11.28
N LYS A 62 -66.97 19.95 9.98
CA LYS A 62 -68.22 20.52 9.42
C LYS A 62 -68.40 22.04 9.22
N GLN A 63 -69.01 22.33 8.05
CA GLN A 63 -70.02 23.37 7.75
C GLN A 63 -69.56 24.86 7.65
N GLN A 64 -70.22 25.78 6.91
CA GLN A 64 -71.19 25.70 5.79
C GLN A 64 -71.44 27.12 5.20
N GLU A 65 -71.91 27.20 3.93
CA GLU A 65 -72.59 28.34 3.24
C GLU A 65 -72.08 29.80 3.34
N VAL A 66 -71.79 30.40 2.17
CA VAL A 66 -72.45 31.64 1.66
C VAL A 66 -72.54 31.50 0.12
N ARG A 67 -73.70 31.18 -0.47
CA ARG A 67 -74.68 32.09 -1.13
C ARG A 67 -74.06 33.17 -2.04
N GLU A 68 -74.19 33.11 -3.37
CA GLU A 68 -75.38 33.22 -4.25
C GLU A 68 -75.77 34.66 -4.65
N SER A 69 -76.22 34.79 -5.91
CA SER A 69 -76.84 35.97 -6.55
C SER A 69 -75.87 37.13 -6.91
N GLN A 70 -76.04 37.91 -7.99
CA GLN A 70 -77.11 38.00 -9.01
C GLN A 70 -76.55 37.98 -10.47
N PRO A 71 -77.39 37.78 -11.51
CA PRO A 71 -76.94 37.50 -12.89
C PRO A 71 -77.22 38.62 -13.94
N ALA A 72 -76.77 38.33 -15.17
CA ALA A 72 -77.33 38.78 -16.46
C ALA A 72 -77.04 40.21 -16.97
N ALA A 73 -75.90 40.35 -17.66
CA ALA A 73 -75.75 41.19 -18.86
C ALA A 73 -74.80 40.50 -19.88
N GLU A 74 -74.77 40.99 -21.12
CA GLU A 74 -73.84 40.61 -22.21
C GLU A 74 -73.83 39.13 -22.70
N LYS A 75 -74.98 38.68 -23.20
CA LYS A 75 -75.03 37.63 -24.24
C LYS A 75 -74.42 38.13 -25.56
N GLN A 76 -73.09 38.17 -25.70
CA GLN A 76 -72.45 38.28 -27.03
C GLN A 76 -70.96 37.89 -27.14
N LYS A 77 -70.31 37.36 -26.08
CA LYS A 77 -68.88 36.99 -26.08
C LYS A 77 -68.56 35.65 -25.40
N SER A 78 -69.45 34.66 -25.52
CA SER A 78 -69.38 33.40 -24.74
C SER A 78 -69.11 32.14 -25.56
N GLU A 79 -68.88 32.24 -26.86
CA GLU A 79 -68.60 31.09 -27.75
C GLU A 79 -67.13 31.14 -28.23
N GLU A 80 -66.66 32.25 -28.81
CA GLU A 80 -65.26 32.46 -29.21
C GLU A 80 -64.24 32.24 -28.07
N VAL A 81 -64.62 32.51 -26.81
CA VAL A 81 -63.74 32.35 -25.63
C VAL A 81 -63.58 30.87 -25.23
N LYS A 82 -64.49 29.97 -25.65
CA LYS A 82 -64.35 28.53 -25.35
C LYS A 82 -63.45 27.84 -26.36
N GLU A 83 -63.64 28.08 -27.65
CA GLU A 83 -62.75 27.55 -28.69
C GLU A 83 -61.33 28.06 -28.46
N THR A 84 -61.14 29.36 -28.22
CA THR A 84 -59.80 29.91 -27.93
C THR A 84 -59.17 29.41 -26.61
N GLN A 85 -59.95 29.02 -25.59
CA GLN A 85 -59.38 28.38 -24.38
C GLN A 85 -59.11 26.88 -24.55
N GLU A 86 -59.89 26.16 -25.35
CA GLU A 86 -59.60 24.75 -25.66
C GLU A 86 -58.45 24.62 -26.68
N GLU A 87 -58.33 25.56 -27.63
CA GLU A 87 -57.16 25.69 -28.51
C GLU A 87 -55.91 26.14 -27.74
N GLN A 88 -55.96 27.22 -26.94
CA GLN A 88 -54.76 27.65 -26.19
C GLN A 88 -54.36 26.67 -25.09
N THR A 89 -55.29 25.99 -24.42
CA THR A 89 -54.92 24.88 -23.52
C THR A 89 -54.65 23.57 -24.28
N GLY A 90 -54.96 23.49 -25.57
CA GLY A 90 -54.52 22.44 -26.48
C GLY A 90 -53.06 22.67 -26.86
N GLU A 91 -52.74 23.80 -27.48
CA GLU A 91 -51.38 24.20 -27.84
C GLU A 91 -50.43 24.23 -26.63
N VAL A 92 -50.86 24.73 -25.46
CA VAL A 92 -50.02 24.69 -24.24
C VAL A 92 -49.87 23.27 -23.65
N LYS A 93 -50.80 22.34 -23.93
CA LYS A 93 -50.60 20.91 -23.61
C LYS A 93 -49.70 20.24 -24.64
N ASP A 94 -49.91 20.45 -25.94
CA ASP A 94 -49.12 19.88 -27.02
C ASP A 94 -47.67 20.38 -27.00
N ASP A 95 -47.44 21.70 -26.85
CA ASP A 95 -46.10 22.24 -26.63
C ASP A 95 -45.57 21.89 -25.24
N GLY A 96 -46.43 21.73 -24.23
CA GLY A 96 -46.06 21.17 -22.94
C GLY A 96 -45.57 19.71 -23.03
N GLU A 97 -46.19 18.90 -23.88
CA GLU A 97 -45.85 17.50 -24.13
C GLU A 97 -44.67 17.36 -25.09
N ARG A 98 -44.53 18.22 -26.11
CA ARG A 98 -43.34 18.34 -26.96
C ARG A 98 -42.13 18.81 -26.14
N GLN A 99 -42.30 19.79 -25.24
CA GLN A 99 -41.26 20.21 -24.30
C GLN A 99 -40.95 19.09 -23.31
N ARG A 100 -41.92 18.35 -22.78
CA ARG A 100 -41.67 17.14 -21.97
C ARG A 100 -40.96 16.05 -22.77
N LEU A 101 -41.26 15.85 -24.05
CA LEU A 101 -40.58 14.86 -24.89
C LEU A 101 -39.14 15.28 -25.19
N MET A 102 -38.91 16.55 -25.52
CA MET A 102 -37.55 17.10 -25.70
C MET A 102 -36.77 17.09 -24.39
N LEU A 103 -37.38 17.45 -23.26
CA LEU A 103 -36.75 17.35 -21.94
C LEU A 103 -36.46 15.90 -21.57
N TYR A 104 -37.35 14.95 -21.86
CA TYR A 104 -37.12 13.52 -21.62
C TYR A 104 -36.01 12.97 -22.52
N GLN A 105 -35.98 13.33 -23.81
CA GLN A 105 -34.90 12.96 -24.74
C GLN A 105 -33.56 13.60 -24.31
N ALA A 106 -33.56 14.89 -23.95
CA ALA A 106 -32.39 15.58 -23.42
C ALA A 106 -31.96 15.01 -22.06
N GLU A 107 -32.87 14.59 -21.19
CA GLU A 107 -32.56 13.88 -19.95
C GLU A 107 -31.98 12.50 -20.22
N VAL A 108 -32.50 11.74 -21.20
CA VAL A 108 -31.93 10.44 -21.59
C VAL A 108 -30.54 10.62 -22.18
N GLU A 109 -30.31 11.64 -23.02
CA GLU A 109 -28.99 11.99 -23.53
C GLU A 109 -28.05 12.52 -22.44
N LEU A 110 -28.54 13.32 -21.49
CA LEU A 110 -27.73 13.80 -20.37
C LEU A 110 -27.41 12.66 -19.41
N ARG A 111 -28.32 11.70 -19.20
CA ARG A 111 -28.08 10.48 -18.42
C ARG A 111 -27.09 9.54 -19.13
N SER A 112 -27.16 9.39 -20.46
CA SER A 112 -26.17 8.58 -21.20
C SER A 112 -24.80 9.25 -21.20
N LYS A 113 -24.71 10.54 -21.54
CA LYS A 113 -23.46 11.33 -21.50
C LYS A 113 -22.90 11.44 -20.08
N ALA A 114 -23.73 11.52 -19.05
CA ALA A 114 -23.28 11.47 -17.65
C ALA A 114 -22.78 10.07 -17.26
N ALA A 115 -23.43 8.99 -17.71
CA ALA A 115 -22.95 7.62 -17.48
C ALA A 115 -21.64 7.34 -18.22
N GLU A 116 -21.45 7.89 -19.42
CA GLU A 116 -20.19 7.85 -20.18
C GLU A 116 -19.10 8.66 -19.47
N LEU A 117 -19.38 9.91 -19.08
CA LEU A 117 -18.47 10.72 -18.27
C LEU A 117 -18.16 10.08 -16.91
N GLN A 118 -19.07 9.32 -16.32
CA GLN A 118 -18.84 8.58 -15.09
C GLN A 118 -17.97 7.34 -15.32
N ARG A 119 -18.18 6.61 -16.42
CA ARG A 119 -17.30 5.50 -16.85
C ARG A 119 -15.89 5.99 -17.17
N GLU A 120 -15.77 7.10 -17.91
CA GLU A 120 -14.51 7.79 -18.20
C GLU A 120 -13.85 8.27 -16.90
N ARG A 121 -14.58 8.93 -15.98
CA ARG A 121 -14.04 9.32 -14.67
C ARG A 121 -13.61 8.13 -13.81
N ILE A 122 -14.30 6.99 -13.87
CA ILE A 122 -13.88 5.76 -13.17
C ILE A 122 -12.63 5.17 -13.84
N ARG A 123 -12.53 5.21 -15.18
CA ARG A 123 -11.36 4.78 -15.93
C ARG A 123 -10.14 5.65 -15.64
N CYS A 124 -10.29 6.98 -15.69
CA CYS A 124 -9.27 7.94 -15.26
C CYS A 124 -8.88 7.68 -13.81
N LYS A 125 -9.82 7.58 -12.86
CA LYS A 125 -9.48 7.27 -11.45
C LYS A 125 -8.79 5.92 -11.24
N LYS A 126 -9.06 4.90 -12.06
CA LYS A 126 -8.32 3.62 -12.02
C LYS A 126 -6.90 3.77 -12.61
N LEU A 127 -6.73 4.57 -13.66
CA LEU A 127 -5.41 4.90 -14.22
C LEU A 127 -4.60 5.82 -13.30
N GLU A 128 -5.19 6.88 -12.75
CA GLU A 128 -4.61 7.77 -11.74
C GLU A 128 -4.13 6.99 -10.51
N LYS A 129 -4.93 6.04 -10.00
CA LYS A 129 -4.50 5.13 -8.93
C LYS A 129 -3.33 4.26 -9.35
N SER A 130 -3.42 3.58 -10.50
CA SER A 130 -2.34 2.70 -10.98
C SER A 130 -1.04 3.48 -11.26
N CYS A 131 -1.13 4.72 -11.74
CA CYS A 131 0.00 5.64 -11.86
C CYS A 131 0.55 6.03 -10.48
N ALA A 132 -0.28 6.49 -9.54
CA ALA A 132 0.18 6.85 -8.20
C ALA A 132 0.77 5.66 -7.41
N GLU A 133 0.24 4.45 -7.61
CA GLU A 133 0.78 3.20 -7.07
C GLU A 133 2.14 2.87 -7.72
N SER A 134 2.29 3.08 -9.03
CA SER A 134 3.56 2.91 -9.75
C SER A 134 4.60 3.97 -9.39
N GLU A 135 4.18 5.22 -9.18
CA GLU A 135 5.01 6.33 -8.72
C GLU A 135 5.46 6.11 -7.28
N SER A 136 4.56 5.68 -6.39
CA SER A 136 4.93 5.31 -5.01
C SER A 136 5.87 4.09 -4.96
N ALA A 137 5.68 3.10 -5.84
CA ALA A 137 6.62 1.98 -5.98
C ALA A 137 8.00 2.43 -6.51
N LEU A 138 8.03 3.34 -7.49
CA LEU A 138 9.27 3.96 -7.99
C LEU A 138 9.95 4.83 -6.93
N GLU A 139 9.19 5.51 -6.07
CA GLU A 139 9.71 6.38 -5.03
C GLU A 139 10.24 5.58 -3.82
N LYS A 140 9.57 4.49 -3.44
CA LYS A 140 10.12 3.47 -2.52
C LYS A 140 11.39 2.83 -3.09
N GLY A 141 11.36 2.35 -4.33
CA GLY A 141 12.54 1.76 -4.98
C GLY A 141 13.71 2.74 -5.12
N LYS A 142 13.46 4.05 -5.27
CA LYS A 142 14.49 5.09 -5.19
C LYS A 142 15.01 5.27 -3.76
N ALA A 143 14.15 5.29 -2.74
CA ALA A 143 14.56 5.37 -1.35
C ALA A 143 15.42 4.17 -0.93
N GLU A 144 14.99 2.95 -1.30
CA GLU A 144 15.72 1.70 -1.12
C GLU A 144 17.07 1.72 -1.85
N LEU A 145 17.14 2.26 -3.08
CA LEU A 145 18.40 2.46 -3.80
C LEU A 145 19.33 3.48 -3.14
N GLU A 146 18.80 4.60 -2.61
CA GLU A 146 19.58 5.61 -1.90
C GLU A 146 20.05 5.10 -0.52
N GLU A 147 19.27 4.26 0.15
CA GLU A 147 19.66 3.61 1.40
C GLU A 147 20.69 2.51 1.16
N ALA A 148 20.52 1.68 0.13
CA ALA A 148 21.53 0.73 -0.33
C ALA A 148 22.83 1.42 -0.77
N ARG A 149 22.75 2.59 -1.41
CA ARG A 149 23.93 3.44 -1.71
C ARG A 149 24.63 3.92 -0.46
N LYS A 150 23.90 4.45 0.53
CA LYS A 150 24.48 4.88 1.82
C LYS A 150 25.12 3.72 2.57
N GLN A 151 24.52 2.52 2.53
CA GLN A 151 25.11 1.31 3.09
C GLN A 151 26.37 0.89 2.33
N LEU A 152 26.39 0.98 0.99
CA LEU A 152 27.57 0.73 0.16
C LEU A 152 28.68 1.76 0.43
N GLU A 153 28.36 3.04 0.57
CA GLU A 153 29.30 4.12 0.91
C GLU A 153 29.86 3.93 2.32
N ALA A 154 29.03 3.55 3.30
CA ALA A 154 29.47 3.22 4.66
C ALA A 154 30.36 1.96 4.68
N MET A 155 30.05 0.93 3.89
CA MET A 155 30.91 -0.24 3.72
C MET A 155 32.22 0.09 3.01
N ASN A 156 32.21 0.95 1.99
CA ASN A 156 33.42 1.43 1.33
C ASN A 156 34.28 2.26 2.29
N ALA A 157 33.68 3.12 3.12
CA ALA A 157 34.38 3.87 4.17
C ALA A 157 34.90 2.97 5.31
N SER A 158 34.26 1.83 5.56
CA SER A 158 34.76 0.77 6.45
C SER A 158 35.97 0.07 5.82
N VAL A 159 35.87 -0.32 4.54
CA VAL A 159 36.95 -0.97 3.79
C VAL A 159 38.17 -0.05 3.66
N THR A 160 38.02 1.24 3.37
CA THR A 160 39.17 2.15 3.31
C THR A 160 39.81 2.32 4.69
N ARG A 161 39.04 2.48 5.78
CA ARG A 161 39.59 2.50 7.15
C ARG A 161 40.34 1.22 7.51
N LEU A 162 39.88 0.05 7.05
CA LEU A 162 40.56 -1.23 7.25
C LEU A 162 41.79 -1.41 6.33
N GLN A 163 41.82 -0.75 5.17
CA GLN A 163 43.01 -0.68 4.31
C GLN A 163 44.06 0.27 4.90
N ASP A 164 43.66 1.47 5.33
CA ASP A 164 44.51 2.44 6.02
C ASP A 164 45.07 1.84 7.32
N GLY A 165 44.23 1.20 8.14
CA GLY A 165 44.68 0.47 9.33
C GLY A 165 45.64 -0.69 9.03
N ASN A 166 45.46 -1.40 7.91
CA ASN A 166 46.44 -2.40 7.46
C ASN A 166 47.75 -1.77 6.99
N ASN A 167 47.70 -0.61 6.32
CA ASN A 167 48.89 0.13 5.90
C ASN A 167 49.68 0.64 7.13
N ASP A 168 49.00 1.19 8.13
CA ASP A 168 49.61 1.61 9.40
C ASP A 168 50.19 0.41 10.17
N LEU A 169 49.50 -0.73 10.18
CA LEU A 169 50.03 -1.97 10.77
C LEU A 169 51.24 -2.52 9.99
N MET A 170 51.26 -2.44 8.65
CA MET A 170 52.45 -2.80 7.88
C MET A 170 53.62 -1.84 8.13
N LEU A 171 53.38 -0.54 8.21
CA LEU A 171 54.41 0.45 8.56
C LEU A 171 54.96 0.22 9.97
N SER A 172 54.09 -0.14 10.92
CA SER A 172 54.47 -0.55 12.28
C SER A 172 55.31 -1.83 12.28
N ILE A 173 54.90 -2.86 11.54
CA ILE A 173 55.64 -4.12 11.37
C ILE A 173 57.01 -3.88 10.73
N ASP A 174 57.12 -3.04 9.70
CA ASP A 174 58.39 -2.73 9.05
C ASP A 174 59.30 -1.83 9.90
N ASN A 175 58.75 -1.01 10.80
CA ASN A 175 59.55 -0.27 11.79
C ASN A 175 60.04 -1.21 12.89
N LEU A 176 59.18 -2.09 13.42
CA LEU A 176 59.56 -3.13 14.38
C LEU A 176 60.59 -4.11 13.78
N ARG A 177 60.52 -4.41 12.49
CA ARG A 177 61.56 -5.18 11.77
C ARG A 177 62.90 -4.45 11.78
N LYS A 178 62.95 -3.17 11.41
CA LYS A 178 64.20 -2.36 11.45
C LYS A 178 64.75 -2.24 12.87
N GLU A 179 63.90 -2.07 13.88
CA GLU A 179 64.31 -2.04 15.28
C GLU A 179 64.88 -3.40 15.73
N ASN A 180 64.29 -4.51 15.29
CA ASN A 180 64.76 -5.86 15.56
C ASN A 180 66.05 -6.18 14.79
N GLU A 181 66.23 -5.70 13.57
CA GLU A 181 67.52 -5.76 12.84
C GLU A 181 68.61 -4.98 13.57
N VAL A 182 68.33 -3.75 14.02
CA VAL A 182 69.25 -2.94 14.84
C VAL A 182 69.54 -3.61 16.19
N ALA A 183 68.56 -4.28 16.80
CA ALA A 183 68.75 -5.05 18.03
C ALA A 183 69.62 -6.30 17.79
N ASN A 184 69.43 -7.03 16.68
CA ASN A 184 70.26 -8.17 16.31
C ASN A 184 71.71 -7.75 15.99
N VAL A 185 71.92 -6.61 15.32
CA VAL A 185 73.28 -6.07 15.09
C VAL A 185 73.94 -5.66 16.42
N LYS A 186 73.20 -5.12 17.39
CA LYS A 186 73.70 -4.87 18.75
C LYS A 186 74.00 -6.18 19.50
N LEU A 187 73.15 -7.20 19.38
CA LEU A 187 73.34 -8.51 20.00
C LEU A 187 74.58 -9.22 19.45
N GLN A 188 74.79 -9.21 18.13
CA GLN A 188 75.99 -9.77 17.49
C GLN A 188 77.27 -9.03 17.92
N ARG A 189 77.23 -7.70 18.08
CA ARG A 189 78.36 -6.95 18.65
C ARG A 189 78.64 -7.35 20.10
N ALA A 190 77.60 -7.42 20.93
CA ALA A 190 77.74 -7.87 22.32
C ALA A 190 78.26 -9.31 22.42
N GLN A 191 77.85 -10.21 21.52
CA GLN A 191 78.37 -11.58 21.44
C GLN A 191 79.85 -11.61 21.02
N LEU A 192 80.26 -10.79 20.06
CA LEU A 192 81.67 -10.64 19.66
C LEU A 192 82.54 -10.02 20.78
N ASP A 193 82.00 -9.07 21.54
CA ASP A 193 82.72 -8.46 22.66
C ASP A 193 82.79 -9.38 23.89
N ILE A 194 81.75 -10.18 24.13
CA ILE A 194 81.79 -11.30 25.10
C ILE A 194 82.82 -12.34 24.66
N GLN A 195 82.87 -12.72 23.37
CA GLN A 195 83.87 -13.68 22.87
C GLN A 195 85.32 -13.20 23.08
N LYS A 196 85.59 -11.90 22.90
CA LYS A 196 86.89 -11.30 23.23
C LYS A 196 87.16 -11.33 24.73
N GLN A 197 86.17 -11.02 25.56
CA GLN A 197 86.32 -11.07 27.01
C GLN A 197 86.58 -12.49 27.50
N THR A 198 85.90 -13.51 26.94
CA THR A 198 86.18 -14.92 27.26
C THR A 198 87.57 -15.35 26.80
N SER A 199 88.05 -14.95 25.60
CA SER A 199 89.42 -15.29 25.20
C SER A 199 90.46 -14.63 26.11
N THR A 200 90.28 -13.37 26.52
CA THR A 200 91.18 -12.73 27.50
C THR A 200 91.10 -13.35 28.90
N ALA A 201 89.95 -13.94 29.28
CA ALA A 201 89.81 -14.67 30.54
C ALA A 201 90.44 -16.07 30.48
N GLU A 202 90.41 -16.73 29.31
CA GLU A 202 91.12 -17.98 29.05
C GLU A 202 92.64 -17.78 29.05
N GLU A 203 93.14 -16.68 28.48
CA GLU A 203 94.54 -16.26 28.57
C GLU A 203 94.96 -16.02 30.03
N LEU A 204 94.21 -15.21 30.78
CA LEU A 204 94.50 -14.91 32.19
C LEU A 204 94.38 -16.13 33.12
N THR A 205 93.51 -17.10 32.82
CA THR A 205 93.40 -18.34 33.62
C THR A 205 94.52 -19.33 33.31
N GLN A 206 95.01 -19.40 32.06
CA GLN A 206 96.22 -20.15 31.73
C GLN A 206 97.47 -19.53 32.39
N GLU A 207 97.57 -18.20 32.41
CA GLU A 207 98.68 -17.51 33.07
C GLU A 207 98.68 -17.76 34.60
N ASN A 208 97.53 -17.66 35.25
CA ASN A 208 97.38 -18.00 36.68
C ASN A 208 97.67 -19.48 36.98
N ALA A 209 97.27 -20.42 36.10
CA ALA A 209 97.62 -21.83 36.24
C ALA A 209 99.15 -22.07 36.18
N SER A 210 99.86 -21.33 35.32
CA SER A 210 101.33 -21.40 35.20
C SER A 210 102.07 -20.87 36.44
N LEU A 211 101.48 -19.92 37.16
CA LEU A 211 102.02 -19.40 38.43
C LEU A 211 101.73 -20.35 39.59
N GLY A 212 100.53 -20.94 39.64
CA GLY A 212 100.13 -21.91 40.67
C GLY A 212 101.02 -23.16 40.75
N GLN A 213 101.63 -23.59 39.64
CA GLN A 213 102.59 -24.71 39.63
C GLN A 213 103.97 -24.37 40.23
N LYS A 214 104.36 -23.09 40.33
CA LYS A 214 105.68 -22.70 40.85
C LYS A 214 105.75 -22.62 42.38
N ILE A 215 104.61 -22.64 43.07
CA ILE A 215 104.53 -22.44 44.53
C ILE A 215 104.62 -23.77 45.31
N ARG A 216 104.44 -24.94 44.65
CA ARG A 216 104.37 -26.26 45.32
C ARG A 216 105.70 -27.03 45.45
N LEU A 217 106.84 -26.34 45.47
CA LEU A 217 108.19 -26.97 45.47
C LEU A 217 109.21 -26.29 46.41
N VAL A 218 108.78 -25.49 47.40
CA VAL A 218 109.68 -24.67 48.24
C VAL A 218 109.47 -24.83 49.75
N GLU A 219 108.37 -25.45 50.21
CA GLU A 219 108.02 -25.51 51.65
C GLU A 219 108.29 -26.89 52.29
N GLU A 220 109.48 -27.43 52.09
CA GLU A 220 110.13 -28.34 53.05
C GLU A 220 111.39 -27.64 53.60
N ASN A 221 111.60 -27.71 54.93
CA ASN A 221 112.65 -27.08 55.76
C ASN A 221 112.35 -25.69 56.37
N SER A 222 111.67 -25.65 57.52
CA SER A 222 112.23 -25.03 58.77
C SER A 222 111.28 -25.15 59.98
N ASP A 223 111.70 -25.86 61.03
CA ASP A 223 111.09 -25.73 62.36
C ASP A 223 111.56 -24.46 63.07
N LYS A 224 110.68 -23.80 63.85
CA LYS A 224 110.84 -23.55 65.31
C LYS A 224 109.96 -22.42 65.86
N ASN A 225 109.34 -22.68 67.02
CA ASN A 225 109.24 -21.86 68.25
C ASN A 225 108.78 -20.38 68.17
N ASP A 226 108.12 -19.78 69.17
CA ASP A 226 107.91 -20.16 70.59
C ASP A 226 106.54 -19.68 71.10
N GLY A 227 106.18 -20.09 72.32
CA GLY A 227 105.20 -19.37 73.16
C GLY A 227 105.37 -19.72 74.64
N GLY A 228 105.39 -18.73 75.54
CA GLY A 228 105.48 -19.00 76.99
C GLY A 228 105.64 -17.82 77.96
N HIS A 229 104.75 -17.81 78.96
CA HIS A 229 105.00 -17.56 80.40
C HIS A 229 105.29 -16.16 80.99
N GLN A 230 105.35 -16.16 82.33
CA GLN A 230 105.27 -15.07 83.33
C GLN A 230 106.32 -15.29 84.46
N GLU A 231 106.33 -14.39 85.45
CA GLU A 231 106.68 -14.62 86.88
C GLU A 231 108.16 -14.60 87.42
N THR A 232 108.45 -13.52 88.18
CA THR A 232 109.04 -13.42 89.56
C THR A 232 110.49 -13.81 89.93
N ASP A 233 110.94 -13.24 91.06
CA ASP A 233 112.29 -13.24 91.69
C ASP A 233 112.56 -14.37 92.73
N GLU A 234 113.84 -14.57 93.16
CA GLU A 234 114.33 -14.68 94.58
C GLU A 234 115.78 -15.28 94.75
N ASP A 235 116.46 -15.02 95.91
CA ASP A 235 117.85 -15.40 96.33
C ASP A 235 117.88 -15.95 97.81
N GLN A 236 118.90 -16.72 98.33
CA GLN A 236 118.78 -17.37 99.70
C GLN A 236 120.00 -17.89 100.59
N GLY A 237 119.78 -18.06 101.94
CA GLY A 237 120.58 -18.83 102.99
C GLY A 237 120.24 -18.52 104.51
N GLN A 238 120.74 -19.10 105.67
CA GLN A 238 121.42 -20.40 106.06
C GLN A 238 121.74 -20.64 107.63
N THR A 239 121.48 -21.87 108.19
CA THR A 239 122.25 -22.73 109.23
C THR A 239 122.16 -22.72 110.84
N ARG A 240 122.78 -23.74 111.58
CA ARG A 240 122.54 -24.39 112.99
C ARG A 240 123.78 -25.24 113.58
N THR A 241 124.04 -25.99 114.73
CA THR A 241 123.55 -26.45 116.14
C THR A 241 124.58 -27.39 116.98
N LEU A 242 124.29 -28.02 118.20
CA LEU A 242 124.94 -29.20 119.02
C LEU A 242 125.70 -28.92 120.43
N VAL A 243 126.21 -29.74 121.47
CA VAL A 243 126.25 -31.15 122.16
C VAL A 243 127.29 -31.20 123.42
N ASP A 244 127.58 -32.07 124.47
CA ASP A 244 127.06 -33.16 125.46
C ASP A 244 128.13 -33.61 126.62
N VAL A 245 127.88 -34.38 127.76
CA VAL A 245 128.82 -34.67 128.97
C VAL A 245 128.57 -35.92 130.00
N ARG A 246 129.51 -36.42 130.91
CA ARG A 246 129.43 -37.65 131.88
C ARG A 246 130.25 -37.70 133.29
N ASN A 247 130.36 -38.86 134.06
CA ASN A 247 130.68 -39.09 135.57
C ASN A 247 131.90 -40.09 135.96
N GLN A 248 132.28 -40.76 137.15
CA GLN A 248 131.84 -41.09 138.59
C GLN A 248 132.84 -41.97 139.56
N LEU A 249 132.67 -42.09 140.96
CA LEU A 249 133.13 -43.14 142.03
C LEU A 249 134.58 -43.17 142.77
N LYS A 250 135.04 -43.90 143.87
CA LYS A 250 134.60 -44.50 145.25
C LYS A 250 135.68 -45.38 146.11
N LYS A 251 135.74 -45.42 147.53
CA LYS A 251 136.12 -46.53 148.58
C LYS A 251 137.41 -46.55 149.59
N ASP A 252 137.32 -47.23 150.82
CA ASP A 252 138.30 -47.98 151.78
C ASP A 252 139.16 -47.50 153.07
N LYS A 253 139.50 -48.40 154.09
CA LYS A 253 140.38 -48.25 155.38
C LYS A 253 140.73 -49.55 156.27
N GLN A 254 141.82 -49.66 157.12
CA GLN A 254 142.12 -50.80 158.13
C GLN A 254 143.07 -50.54 159.43
N THR A 255 143.72 -51.56 160.11
CA THR A 255 144.91 -51.65 161.14
C THR A 255 144.81 -51.23 162.67
N VAL A 256 145.62 -51.59 163.76
CA VAL A 256 146.76 -52.56 164.22
C VAL A 256 147.12 -52.51 165.80
N GLU A 257 147.92 -53.45 166.45
CA GLU A 257 148.08 -53.74 167.95
C GLU A 257 149.49 -54.21 168.62
N ASN A 258 149.61 -54.44 169.99
CA ASN A 258 150.66 -55.14 170.91
C ASN A 258 151.79 -54.30 171.70
N ASP A 259 152.64 -54.65 172.73
CA ASP A 259 153.14 -55.79 173.64
C ASP A 259 153.73 -55.25 175.07
N LEU A 260 154.60 -55.72 176.06
CA LEU A 260 155.57 -56.83 176.47
C LEU A 260 155.96 -56.85 178.06
N ALA A 261 156.97 -57.60 178.65
CA ALA A 261 157.17 -57.92 180.13
C ALA A 261 158.61 -58.22 180.78
N ALA A 262 158.73 -58.39 182.15
CA ALA A 262 159.79 -59.12 182.94
C ALA A 262 159.45 -59.40 184.46
N SER A 263 160.16 -60.31 185.16
CA SER A 263 159.78 -60.98 186.46
C SER A 263 160.63 -60.51 187.71
N THR A 264 160.62 -61.02 188.98
CA THR A 264 160.40 -62.35 189.65
C THR A 264 159.91 -62.30 191.15
N LYS A 265 159.99 -63.45 191.89
CA LYS A 265 159.89 -63.69 193.37
C LYS A 265 161.00 -62.95 194.16
N GLU A 266 161.00 -62.76 195.50
CA GLU A 266 160.63 -63.57 196.70
C GLU A 266 159.73 -62.78 197.71
N LEU A 267 159.26 -63.27 198.88
CA LEU A 267 158.76 -64.55 199.41
C LEU A 267 158.42 -64.29 200.92
N GLU A 268 157.12 -64.32 201.26
CA GLU A 268 156.58 -64.79 202.55
C GLU A 268 156.71 -64.10 203.95
N THR A 269 155.67 -64.43 204.74
CA THR A 269 155.60 -64.76 206.19
C THR A 269 155.96 -63.78 207.32
N SER A 270 156.41 -62.55 207.10
CA SER A 270 156.46 -61.52 208.17
C SER A 270 155.73 -60.24 207.75
N LYS A 271 154.40 -60.06 207.89
CA LYS A 271 153.35 -60.70 208.72
C LYS A 271 153.46 -60.44 210.23
N LYS A 272 152.41 -59.79 210.76
CA LYS A 272 152.11 -59.53 212.19
C LYS A 272 152.98 -58.48 212.88
N LEU A 273 152.41 -57.89 213.94
CA LEU A 273 153.06 -57.02 214.91
C LEU A 273 152.44 -55.62 214.91
N MET A 274 153.28 -54.60 214.69
CA MET A 274 152.93 -53.19 214.46
C MET A 274 153.54 -52.76 213.10
N ALA A 275 153.10 -51.71 212.39
CA ALA A 275 152.55 -50.44 212.85
C ALA A 275 151.22 -50.05 212.17
N VAL A 276 150.12 -50.55 212.73
CA VAL A 276 148.73 -50.23 212.36
C VAL A 276 148.40 -48.73 212.46
N ALA A 277 149.22 -47.93 213.16
CA ALA A 277 149.00 -46.50 213.41
C ALA A 277 148.93 -45.62 212.14
N ASN A 278 149.83 -45.80 211.16
CA ASN A 278 149.88 -44.92 209.98
C ASN A 278 148.73 -45.15 208.97
N SER A 279 147.89 -46.16 209.20
CA SER A 279 146.72 -46.53 208.39
C SER A 279 145.67 -45.41 208.26
N ARG A 280 145.64 -44.43 209.19
CA ARG A 280 144.50 -43.51 209.34
C ARG A 280 144.66 -42.10 208.77
N ILE A 281 145.87 -41.68 208.37
CA ILE A 281 146.12 -40.30 207.89
C ILE A 281 145.91 -40.16 206.37
N ASN A 282 146.52 -41.02 205.56
CA ASN A 282 146.58 -40.84 204.10
C ASN A 282 145.27 -41.08 203.34
N ASN A 283 144.21 -41.55 204.01
CA ASN A 283 142.93 -41.82 203.35
C ASN A 283 142.20 -40.51 203.02
N LEU A 284 142.19 -39.54 203.94
CA LEU A 284 141.43 -38.29 203.82
C LEU A 284 141.93 -37.36 202.71
N THR A 285 143.22 -37.41 202.35
CA THR A 285 143.77 -36.54 201.29
C THR A 285 143.36 -36.96 199.89
N ARG A 286 143.14 -38.26 199.64
CA ARG A 286 142.76 -38.77 198.29
C ARG A 286 141.29 -38.57 197.96
N GLU A 287 140.42 -38.46 198.96
CA GLU A 287 138.98 -38.23 198.75
C GLU A 287 138.72 -36.82 198.18
N LYS A 288 139.53 -35.83 198.54
CA LYS A 288 139.47 -34.46 198.01
C LYS A 288 139.68 -34.39 196.48
N ASP A 289 140.72 -35.07 195.97
CA ASP A 289 141.10 -34.96 194.55
C ASP A 289 140.07 -35.62 193.60
N ASN A 290 139.31 -36.59 194.09
CA ASN A 290 138.23 -37.22 193.33
C ASN A 290 137.01 -36.28 193.17
N ALA A 291 136.68 -35.48 194.18
CA ALA A 291 135.56 -34.55 194.13
C ALA A 291 135.77 -33.45 193.07
N VAL A 292 136.97 -32.87 192.99
CA VAL A 292 137.31 -31.82 192.01
C VAL A 292 137.17 -32.31 190.57
N LYS A 293 137.56 -33.57 190.29
CA LYS A 293 137.48 -34.18 188.96
C LYS A 293 136.05 -34.48 188.49
N LEU A 294 135.09 -34.63 189.41
CA LEU A 294 133.67 -34.82 189.07
C LEU A 294 133.02 -33.50 188.65
N TYR A 295 133.20 -32.44 189.42
CA TYR A 295 132.66 -31.10 189.10
C TYR A 295 133.13 -30.60 187.73
N GLY A 296 134.42 -30.78 187.41
CA GLY A 296 135.00 -30.39 186.12
C GLY A 296 134.47 -31.17 184.90
N LYS A 297 133.85 -32.34 185.09
CA LYS A 297 133.15 -33.06 184.01
C LYS A 297 131.72 -32.54 183.81
N GLN A 298 131.02 -32.19 184.88
CA GLN A 298 129.62 -31.79 184.84
C GLN A 298 129.43 -30.41 184.19
N ALA A 299 130.34 -29.46 184.47
CA ALA A 299 130.34 -28.14 183.82
C ALA A 299 130.43 -28.22 182.28
N LYS A 300 131.34 -29.06 181.76
CA LYS A 300 131.54 -29.27 180.31
C LYS A 300 130.42 -30.04 179.61
N SER A 301 129.40 -30.51 180.35
CA SER A 301 128.19 -31.10 179.79
C SER A 301 127.10 -30.06 179.58
N MET A 302 126.96 -29.09 180.51
CA MET A 302 126.00 -27.98 180.39
C MET A 302 126.26 -27.12 179.16
N GLU A 303 127.53 -26.71 178.97
CA GLU A 303 128.01 -25.89 177.85
C GLU A 303 127.61 -26.47 176.47
N LYS A 304 127.63 -27.79 176.33
CA LYS A 304 127.23 -28.49 175.10
C LYS A 304 125.72 -28.58 174.89
N GLN A 305 124.91 -28.49 175.95
CA GLN A 305 123.45 -28.49 175.82
C GLN A 305 122.91 -27.10 175.45
N THR A 306 123.59 -26.02 175.86
CA THR A 306 123.25 -24.66 175.42
C THR A 306 123.48 -24.44 173.93
N ASP A 307 124.62 -24.90 173.38
CA ASP A 307 124.93 -24.76 171.95
C ASP A 307 123.91 -25.48 171.04
N LEU A 308 123.41 -26.63 171.49
CA LEU A 308 122.46 -27.45 170.70
C LEU A 308 121.09 -26.79 170.57
N LEU A 309 120.63 -26.06 171.59
CA LEU A 309 119.34 -25.36 171.57
C LEU A 309 119.34 -24.21 170.55
N HIS A 310 120.38 -23.37 170.54
CA HIS A 310 120.52 -22.28 169.57
C HIS A 310 120.61 -22.74 168.11
N LEU A 311 121.03 -23.99 167.86
CA LEU A 311 120.97 -24.58 166.52
C LEU A 311 119.53 -24.94 166.11
N GLN A 312 118.72 -25.48 167.03
CA GLN A 312 117.31 -25.84 166.75
C GLN A 312 116.41 -24.60 166.58
N GLU A 313 116.65 -23.52 167.31
CA GLU A 313 115.93 -22.24 167.12
C GLU A 313 116.09 -21.71 165.69
N ARG A 314 117.32 -21.79 165.15
CA ARG A 314 117.63 -21.34 163.77
C ARG A 314 116.92 -22.19 162.72
N THR A 315 116.88 -23.52 162.86
CA THR A 315 116.26 -24.40 161.86
C THR A 315 114.73 -24.25 161.81
N ASN A 316 114.07 -24.10 162.97
CA ASN A 316 112.64 -23.78 163.02
C ASN A 316 112.32 -22.46 162.29
N HIS A 317 113.15 -21.43 162.48
CA HIS A 317 112.94 -20.12 161.88
C HIS A 317 113.16 -20.10 160.34
N THR A 318 113.94 -21.02 159.77
CA THR A 318 113.97 -21.28 158.33
C THR A 318 112.71 -21.98 157.83
N LEU A 319 112.31 -23.09 158.47
CA LEU A 319 111.14 -23.89 158.04
C LEU A 319 109.83 -23.07 158.08
N SER A 320 109.64 -22.22 159.09
CA SER A 320 108.48 -21.30 159.16
C SER A 320 108.41 -20.35 157.95
N ARG A 321 109.56 -19.99 157.38
CA ARG A 321 109.66 -19.07 156.24
C ARG A 321 109.32 -19.74 154.91
N GLU A 322 109.67 -21.02 154.78
CA GLU A 322 109.36 -21.87 153.62
C GLU A 322 107.86 -22.21 153.56
N ILE A 323 107.25 -22.58 154.68
CA ILE A 323 105.79 -22.83 154.80
C ILE A 323 104.99 -21.61 154.32
N MET A 324 105.38 -20.41 154.77
CA MET A 324 104.77 -19.15 154.35
C MET A 324 105.01 -18.81 152.87
N GLY A 325 106.05 -19.37 152.24
CA GLY A 325 106.24 -19.35 150.79
C GLY A 325 105.20 -20.20 150.06
N PHE A 326 105.12 -21.48 150.40
CA PHE A 326 104.20 -22.43 149.76
C PHE A 326 102.72 -22.04 149.88
N GLN A 327 102.33 -21.40 151.00
CA GLN A 327 100.98 -20.83 151.16
C GLN A 327 100.66 -19.78 150.07
N ARG A 328 101.59 -18.87 149.77
CA ARG A 328 101.42 -17.85 148.72
C ARG A 328 101.38 -18.46 147.31
N GLU A 329 102.18 -19.48 147.05
CA GLU A 329 102.13 -20.24 145.79
C GLU A 329 100.76 -20.92 145.60
N SER A 330 100.21 -21.53 146.66
CA SER A 330 98.87 -22.15 146.63
C SER A 330 97.76 -21.12 146.36
N GLU A 331 97.85 -19.91 146.92
CA GLU A 331 96.91 -18.83 146.60
C GLU A 331 97.00 -18.37 145.14
N LYS A 332 98.21 -18.20 144.60
CA LYS A 332 98.39 -17.82 143.18
C LYS A 332 97.74 -18.84 142.25
N GLN A 333 98.00 -20.13 142.46
CA GLN A 333 97.46 -21.19 141.60
C GLN A 333 95.91 -21.24 141.64
N ARG A 334 95.29 -21.06 142.81
CA ARG A 334 93.81 -21.01 142.91
C ARG A 334 93.21 -19.86 142.09
N ARG A 335 93.83 -18.68 142.13
CA ARG A 335 93.38 -17.50 141.34
C ARG A 335 93.44 -17.80 139.83
N ILE A 336 94.55 -18.40 139.37
CA ILE A 336 94.74 -18.80 137.96
C ILE A 336 93.68 -19.82 137.53
N ILE A 337 93.40 -20.85 138.34
CA ILE A 337 92.34 -21.84 138.05
C ILE A 337 90.99 -21.15 137.87
N THR A 338 90.58 -20.29 138.81
CA THR A 338 89.28 -19.58 138.70
C THR A 338 89.19 -18.63 137.51
N GLN A 339 90.32 -18.11 137.00
CA GLN A 339 90.34 -17.31 135.77
C GLN A 339 90.14 -18.19 134.53
N LEU A 340 90.83 -19.32 134.45
CA LEU A 340 90.70 -20.27 133.32
C LEU A 340 89.30 -20.91 133.25
N GLU A 341 88.65 -21.13 134.40
CA GLU A 341 87.24 -21.59 134.45
C GLU A 341 86.28 -20.52 133.90
N LEU A 342 86.46 -19.25 134.26
CA LEU A 342 85.68 -18.14 133.70
C LEU A 342 85.92 -17.92 132.21
N GLU A 343 87.14 -18.16 131.71
CA GLU A 343 87.46 -18.09 130.29
C GLU A 343 86.83 -19.25 129.50
N ARG A 344 86.91 -20.49 130.01
CA ARG A 344 86.21 -21.67 129.45
C ARG A 344 84.71 -21.39 129.28
N ASP A 345 84.06 -20.89 130.32
CA ASP A 345 82.60 -20.71 130.31
C ASP A 345 82.16 -19.55 129.40
N ARG A 346 83.03 -18.55 129.18
CA ARG A 346 82.84 -17.54 128.12
C ARG A 346 82.92 -18.15 126.73
N TYR A 347 83.98 -18.93 126.43
CA TYR A 347 84.15 -19.52 125.10
C TYR A 347 83.06 -20.53 124.74
N LEU A 348 82.54 -21.28 125.73
CA LEU A 348 81.35 -22.13 125.55
C LEU A 348 80.12 -21.29 125.16
N LEU A 349 79.85 -20.21 125.90
CA LEU A 349 78.71 -19.32 125.62
C LEU A 349 78.85 -18.63 124.25
N GLU A 350 80.06 -18.23 123.85
CA GLU A 350 80.33 -17.66 122.53
C GLU A 350 80.12 -18.69 121.40
N ASN A 351 80.59 -19.92 121.59
CA ASN A 351 80.39 -21.02 120.64
C ASN A 351 78.91 -21.37 120.44
N ASP A 352 78.12 -21.42 121.52
CA ASP A 352 76.68 -21.66 121.45
C ASP A 352 75.95 -20.50 120.74
N ASN A 353 76.33 -19.25 121.01
CA ASN A 353 75.80 -18.07 120.31
C ASN A 353 76.15 -18.08 118.81
N LEU A 354 77.37 -18.47 118.44
CA LEU A 354 77.78 -18.61 117.04
C LEU A 354 77.03 -19.75 116.34
N SER A 355 76.85 -20.89 117.02
CA SER A 355 76.08 -22.03 116.52
C SER A 355 74.61 -21.68 116.27
N GLN A 356 73.98 -20.94 117.20
CA GLN A 356 72.61 -20.45 117.01
C GLN A 356 72.49 -19.43 115.87
N ARG A 357 73.50 -18.57 115.66
CA ARG A 357 73.53 -17.65 114.51
C ARG A 357 73.68 -18.41 113.19
N TYR A 358 74.56 -19.40 113.13
CA TYR A 358 74.74 -20.25 111.95
C TYR A 358 73.44 -20.97 111.56
N MET A 359 72.74 -21.58 112.52
CA MET A 359 71.45 -22.25 112.26
C MET A 359 70.40 -21.27 111.71
N LYS A 360 70.28 -20.07 112.27
CA LYS A 360 69.36 -19.03 111.75
C LYS A 360 69.72 -18.59 110.33
N CYS A 361 71.00 -18.40 110.02
CA CYS A 361 71.43 -18.09 108.65
C CYS A 361 71.08 -19.23 107.68
N MET A 362 71.21 -20.49 108.09
CA MET A 362 70.82 -21.65 107.27
C MET A 362 69.30 -21.74 107.06
N GLU A 363 68.50 -21.47 108.08
CA GLU A 363 67.03 -21.36 107.98
C GLU A 363 66.62 -20.21 107.04
N GLU A 364 67.25 -19.04 107.15
CA GLU A 364 67.02 -17.90 106.25
C GLU A 364 67.39 -18.24 104.79
N ILE A 365 68.52 -18.92 104.54
CA ILE A 365 68.91 -19.38 103.19
C ILE A 365 67.86 -20.33 102.61
N GLN A 366 67.40 -21.33 103.38
CA GLN A 366 66.35 -22.26 102.91
C GLN A 366 65.03 -21.53 102.57
N VAL A 367 64.65 -20.52 103.36
CA VAL A 367 63.49 -19.67 103.06
C VAL A 367 63.70 -18.84 101.79
N ARG A 368 64.92 -18.37 101.51
CA ARG A 368 65.25 -17.68 100.24
C ARG A 368 65.24 -18.62 99.05
N ASP A 369 65.78 -19.84 99.16
CA ASP A 369 65.76 -20.82 98.07
C ASP A 369 64.33 -21.24 97.70
N LEU A 370 63.44 -21.39 98.68
CA LEU A 370 62.00 -21.60 98.45
C LEU A 370 61.37 -20.40 97.71
N GLN A 371 61.64 -19.17 98.15
CA GLN A 371 61.17 -17.94 97.48
C GLN A 371 61.69 -17.84 96.02
N ILE A 372 62.93 -18.25 95.78
CA ILE A 372 63.53 -18.28 94.43
C ILE A 372 62.88 -19.36 93.56
N MET A 373 62.58 -20.55 94.10
CA MET A 373 61.88 -21.59 93.34
C MET A 373 60.45 -21.19 92.97
N ASP A 374 59.68 -20.61 93.89
CA ASP A 374 58.32 -20.17 93.58
C ASP A 374 58.31 -18.94 92.66
N GLY A 375 59.30 -18.05 92.78
CA GLY A 375 59.55 -16.97 91.81
C GLY A 375 59.84 -17.51 90.40
N LYS A 376 60.68 -18.54 90.26
CA LYS A 376 60.96 -19.19 88.96
C LYS A 376 59.72 -19.85 88.36
N LYS A 377 58.95 -20.63 89.14
CA LYS A 377 57.67 -21.19 88.68
C LYS A 377 56.71 -20.10 88.18
N HIS A 378 56.63 -18.97 88.90
CA HIS A 378 55.76 -17.88 88.49
C HIS A 378 56.22 -17.21 87.18
N VAL A 379 57.54 -17.10 86.94
CA VAL A 379 58.07 -16.67 85.64
C VAL A 379 57.71 -17.67 84.54
N GLU A 380 57.87 -18.97 84.76
CA GLU A 380 57.48 -20.01 83.79
C GLU A 380 55.97 -20.02 83.49
N GLU A 381 55.11 -19.80 84.51
CA GLU A 381 53.67 -19.61 84.34
C GLU A 381 53.33 -18.35 83.53
N VAL A 382 54.05 -17.25 83.74
CA VAL A 382 53.82 -15.99 83.01
C VAL A 382 54.35 -16.09 81.58
N GLU A 383 55.49 -16.74 81.34
CA GLU A 383 56.01 -17.01 80.00
C GLU A 383 55.10 -17.93 79.19
N THR A 384 54.58 -19.01 79.79
CA THR A 384 53.66 -19.92 79.11
C THR A 384 52.32 -19.24 78.80
N ARG A 385 51.80 -18.40 79.72
CA ARG A 385 50.63 -17.54 79.44
C ARG A 385 50.91 -16.52 78.34
N LEU A 386 52.09 -15.89 78.32
CA LEU A 386 52.49 -14.94 77.28
C LEU A 386 52.57 -15.60 75.90
N LYS A 387 53.23 -16.75 75.79
CA LYS A 387 53.30 -17.56 74.56
C LYS A 387 51.89 -17.97 74.09
N MET A 388 51.01 -18.37 75.02
CA MET A 388 49.62 -18.71 74.69
C MET A 388 48.80 -17.50 74.20
N GLN A 389 49.02 -16.32 74.79
CA GLN A 389 48.41 -15.06 74.33
C GLN A 389 48.96 -14.57 72.99
N GLN A 390 50.26 -14.75 72.73
CA GLN A 390 50.89 -14.47 71.42
C GLN A 390 50.26 -15.35 70.33
N ASN A 391 50.20 -16.66 70.54
CA ASN A 391 49.56 -17.59 69.60
C ASN A 391 48.08 -17.24 69.35
N LEU A 392 47.33 -16.82 70.37
CA LEU A 392 45.95 -16.34 70.23
C LEU A 392 45.86 -15.04 69.43
N TYR A 393 46.78 -14.09 69.63
CA TYR A 393 46.83 -12.83 68.90
C TYR A 393 47.20 -13.03 67.42
N GLU A 394 48.14 -13.93 67.14
CA GLU A 394 48.53 -14.35 65.78
C GLU A 394 47.38 -15.07 65.07
N ALA A 395 46.68 -15.99 65.74
CA ALA A 395 45.49 -16.63 65.21
C ALA A 395 44.37 -15.62 64.88
N VAL A 396 44.10 -14.66 65.78
CA VAL A 396 43.12 -13.59 65.54
C VAL A 396 43.55 -12.66 64.40
N HIS A 397 44.85 -12.40 64.21
CA HIS A 397 45.33 -11.67 63.02
C HIS A 397 45.16 -12.48 61.74
N ALA A 398 45.49 -13.78 61.76
CA ALA A 398 45.31 -14.67 60.62
C ALA A 398 43.83 -14.77 60.22
N ASP A 399 42.93 -14.94 61.19
CA ASP A 399 41.47 -14.93 60.97
C ASP A 399 41.00 -13.57 60.45
N ARG A 400 41.39 -12.45 61.07
CA ARG A 400 41.05 -11.10 60.60
C ARG A 400 41.51 -10.88 59.15
N ASN A 401 42.71 -11.33 58.80
CA ASN A 401 43.25 -11.19 57.45
C ASN A 401 42.51 -12.14 56.46
N ASN A 402 42.15 -13.35 56.88
CA ASN A 402 41.30 -14.28 56.10
C ASN A 402 39.90 -13.70 55.85
N TYR A 403 39.25 -13.12 56.87
CA TYR A 403 37.95 -12.47 56.72
C TYR A 403 38.05 -11.18 55.89
N SER A 404 39.15 -10.42 56.01
CA SER A 404 39.44 -9.29 55.13
C SER A 404 39.58 -9.72 53.67
N PHE A 405 40.29 -10.81 53.39
CA PHE A 405 40.48 -11.33 52.04
C PHE A 405 39.15 -11.82 51.45
N LYS A 406 38.40 -12.64 52.18
CA LYS A 406 37.06 -13.13 51.78
C LYS A 406 36.03 -12.01 51.61
N LEU A 407 36.16 -10.91 52.38
CA LEU A 407 35.32 -9.73 52.21
C LEU A 407 35.64 -8.99 50.89
N VAL A 408 36.91 -8.96 50.47
CA VAL A 408 37.29 -8.41 49.15
C VAL A 408 36.83 -9.34 48.03
N GLU A 409 37.09 -10.66 48.12
CA GLU A 409 36.61 -11.64 47.14
C GLU A 409 35.09 -11.54 46.93
N THR A 410 34.29 -11.51 48.01
CA THR A 410 32.83 -11.38 47.90
C THR A 410 32.36 -9.99 47.46
N GLN A 411 33.16 -8.93 47.63
CA GLN A 411 32.90 -7.62 47.05
C GLN A 411 33.16 -7.60 45.53
N ASP A 412 34.24 -8.22 45.08
CA ASP A 412 34.56 -8.37 43.66
C ASP A 412 33.56 -9.30 42.95
N GLU A 413 33.15 -10.41 43.56
CA GLU A 413 32.05 -11.25 43.08
C GLU A 413 30.73 -10.46 42.98
N MET A 414 30.39 -9.65 43.99
CA MET A 414 29.22 -8.76 43.92
C MET A 414 29.34 -7.72 42.80
N ALA A 415 30.54 -7.18 42.53
CA ALA A 415 30.76 -6.24 41.43
C ALA A 415 30.60 -6.92 40.07
N VAL A 416 31.18 -8.11 39.88
CA VAL A 416 31.00 -8.94 38.68
C VAL A 416 29.53 -9.30 38.46
N MET A 417 28.81 -9.70 39.52
CA MET A 417 27.39 -10.03 39.44
C MET A 417 26.51 -8.82 39.16
N ARG A 418 26.80 -7.64 39.72
CA ARG A 418 26.11 -6.37 39.36
C ARG A 418 26.32 -6.00 37.90
N ASN A 419 27.56 -6.06 37.41
CA ASN A 419 27.88 -5.81 35.99
C ASN A 419 27.14 -6.81 35.08
N LYS A 420 27.06 -8.09 35.48
CA LYS A 420 26.33 -9.13 34.74
C LYS A 420 24.82 -8.88 34.74
N VAL A 421 24.24 -8.42 35.84
CA VAL A 421 22.83 -7.98 35.90
C VAL A 421 22.60 -6.80 34.95
N HIS A 422 23.45 -5.77 34.96
CA HIS A 422 23.28 -4.61 34.07
C HIS A 422 23.40 -4.96 32.58
N VAL A 423 24.29 -5.89 32.21
CA VAL A 423 24.36 -6.43 30.84
C VAL A 423 23.08 -7.20 30.47
N LEU A 424 22.55 -8.02 31.39
CA LEU A 424 21.30 -8.75 31.18
C LEU A 424 20.07 -7.83 31.15
N GLU A 425 20.06 -6.72 31.90
CA GLU A 425 19.05 -5.68 31.80
C GLU A 425 19.09 -4.99 30.44
N HIS A 426 20.28 -4.61 29.95
CA HIS A 426 20.42 -3.99 28.63
C HIS A 426 19.97 -4.95 27.50
N GLN A 427 20.36 -6.23 27.58
CA GLN A 427 19.90 -7.27 26.65
C GLN A 427 18.38 -7.50 26.74
N SER A 428 17.82 -7.52 27.95
CA SER A 428 16.37 -7.59 28.16
C SER A 428 15.65 -6.38 27.56
N GLN A 429 16.27 -5.19 27.61
CA GLN A 429 15.71 -3.98 27.04
C GLN A 429 15.75 -3.99 25.50
N GLN A 430 16.89 -4.40 24.91
CA GLN A 430 17.02 -4.62 23.46
C GLN A 430 15.99 -5.62 22.94
N LEU A 431 15.85 -6.78 23.61
CA LEU A 431 14.87 -7.80 23.22
C LEU A 431 13.42 -7.31 23.36
N LYS A 432 13.08 -6.44 24.32
CA LYS A 432 11.75 -5.80 24.40
C LYS A 432 11.54 -4.82 23.25
N GLU A 433 12.56 -4.07 22.85
CA GLU A 433 12.49 -3.12 21.74
C GLU A 433 12.36 -3.85 20.39
N GLU A 434 13.07 -4.97 20.20
CA GLU A 434 12.91 -5.88 19.05
C GLU A 434 11.52 -6.54 19.00
N VAL A 435 11.00 -7.00 20.14
CA VAL A 435 9.61 -7.51 20.25
C VAL A 435 8.60 -6.42 19.92
N ALA A 436 8.72 -5.21 20.48
CA ALA A 436 7.80 -4.11 20.18
C ALA A 436 7.88 -3.68 18.70
N ALA A 437 9.07 -3.69 18.09
CA ALA A 437 9.25 -3.40 16.67
C ALA A 437 8.63 -4.48 15.77
N THR A 438 8.80 -5.76 16.11
CA THR A 438 8.21 -6.88 15.34
C THR A 438 6.69 -6.96 15.53
N GLU A 439 6.16 -6.72 16.73
CA GLU A 439 4.71 -6.53 16.97
C GLU A 439 4.15 -5.36 16.14
N ALA A 440 4.87 -4.23 16.06
CA ALA A 440 4.45 -3.10 15.23
C ALA A 440 4.45 -3.41 13.72
N LEU A 441 5.30 -4.32 13.25
CA LEU A 441 5.28 -4.83 11.87
C LEU A 441 4.13 -5.82 11.65
N VAL A 442 3.92 -6.78 12.56
CA VAL A 442 2.80 -7.74 12.51
C VAL A 442 1.44 -7.03 12.52
N ASN A 443 1.30 -5.95 13.30
CA ASN A 443 0.07 -5.14 13.29
C ASN A 443 -0.16 -4.41 11.96
N LYS A 444 0.90 -3.93 11.29
CA LYS A 444 0.78 -3.32 9.93
C LYS A 444 0.38 -4.37 8.89
N GLU A 445 1.06 -5.52 8.89
CA GLU A 445 0.72 -6.70 8.07
C GLU A 445 -0.75 -7.11 8.27
N HIS A 446 -1.23 -7.16 9.52
CA HIS A 446 -2.61 -7.54 9.82
C HIS A 446 -3.63 -6.51 9.29
N VAL A 447 -3.33 -5.21 9.35
CA VAL A 447 -4.18 -4.14 8.82
C VAL A 447 -4.25 -4.19 7.29
N GLU A 448 -3.12 -4.28 6.60
CA GLU A 448 -3.09 -4.41 5.14
C GLU A 448 -3.75 -5.73 4.69
N ARG A 449 -3.55 -6.84 5.42
CA ARG A 449 -4.29 -8.08 5.17
C ARG A 449 -5.80 -7.90 5.32
N SER A 450 -6.28 -7.23 6.37
CA SER A 450 -7.72 -6.96 6.55
C SER A 450 -8.28 -6.07 5.44
N ARG A 451 -7.48 -5.16 4.91
CA ARG A 451 -7.82 -4.35 3.74
C ARG A 451 -7.88 -5.19 2.47
N VAL A 452 -6.88 -6.01 2.18
CA VAL A 452 -6.84 -6.91 1.00
C VAL A 452 -7.97 -7.93 1.04
N GLU A 453 -8.34 -8.46 2.21
CA GLU A 453 -9.49 -9.35 2.36
C GLU A 453 -10.82 -8.64 2.05
N LYS A 454 -10.98 -7.36 2.40
CA LYS A 454 -12.14 -6.53 2.00
C LYS A 454 -12.15 -6.20 0.50
N GLU A 455 -10.99 -5.89 -0.07
CA GLU A 455 -10.84 -5.63 -1.52
C GLU A 455 -11.14 -6.90 -2.34
N ARG A 456 -10.70 -8.08 -1.85
CA ARG A 456 -11.09 -9.42 -2.37
C ARG A 456 -12.60 -9.63 -2.32
N ASP A 457 -13.24 -9.34 -1.19
CA ASP A 457 -14.69 -9.60 -1.03
C ASP A 457 -15.53 -8.66 -1.88
N ALA A 458 -15.13 -7.39 -2.02
CA ALA A 458 -15.72 -6.47 -2.97
C ALA A 458 -15.57 -6.96 -4.43
N ALA A 459 -14.38 -7.41 -4.83
CA ALA A 459 -14.15 -7.98 -6.16
C ALA A 459 -14.93 -9.28 -6.39
N SER A 460 -15.07 -10.13 -5.38
CA SER A 460 -15.89 -11.34 -5.41
C SER A 460 -17.38 -11.01 -5.63
N ALA A 461 -17.90 -10.00 -4.93
CA ALA A 461 -19.25 -9.49 -5.13
C ALA A 461 -19.44 -8.88 -6.53
N GLU A 462 -18.50 -8.06 -7.02
CA GLU A 462 -18.54 -7.54 -8.40
C GLU A 462 -18.61 -8.70 -9.42
N VAL A 463 -17.74 -9.71 -9.28
CA VAL A 463 -17.72 -10.91 -10.14
C VAL A 463 -19.05 -11.68 -10.07
N GLN A 464 -19.69 -11.80 -8.90
CA GLN A 464 -21.02 -12.43 -8.79
C GLN A 464 -22.10 -11.62 -9.53
N THR A 465 -22.14 -10.29 -9.37
CA THR A 465 -23.12 -9.46 -10.11
C THR A 465 -22.88 -9.45 -11.62
N LEU A 466 -21.63 -9.58 -12.07
CA LEU A 466 -21.29 -9.73 -13.49
C LEU A 466 -21.70 -11.10 -14.03
N LYS A 467 -21.52 -12.18 -13.26
CA LYS A 467 -22.02 -13.52 -13.61
C LYS A 467 -23.54 -13.55 -13.74
N ALA A 468 -24.27 -12.89 -12.84
CA ALA A 468 -25.74 -12.76 -12.94
C ALA A 468 -26.16 -12.06 -14.25
N LYS A 469 -25.58 -10.88 -14.55
CA LYS A 469 -25.85 -10.15 -15.80
C LYS A 469 -25.50 -10.94 -17.07
N VAL A 470 -24.44 -11.75 -17.02
CA VAL A 470 -24.08 -12.66 -18.12
C VAL A 470 -25.09 -13.81 -18.24
N HIS A 471 -25.67 -14.30 -17.14
CA HIS A 471 -26.73 -15.30 -17.17
C HIS A 471 -28.01 -14.73 -17.79
N GLU A 472 -28.49 -13.57 -17.31
CA GLU A 472 -29.65 -12.84 -17.83
C GLU A 472 -29.51 -12.55 -19.33
N ALA A 473 -28.33 -12.08 -19.77
CA ALA A 473 -28.05 -11.82 -21.17
C ALA A 473 -28.05 -13.10 -22.03
N ASN A 474 -27.58 -14.23 -21.50
CA ASN A 474 -27.62 -15.51 -22.21
C ASN A 474 -29.05 -16.06 -22.32
N GLU A 475 -29.90 -15.86 -21.31
CA GLU A 475 -31.32 -16.22 -21.36
C GLU A 475 -32.06 -15.39 -22.41
N ALA A 476 -31.88 -14.06 -22.40
CA ALA A 476 -32.43 -13.18 -23.45
C ALA A 476 -31.94 -13.56 -24.86
N ILE A 477 -30.69 -13.99 -25.02
CA ILE A 477 -30.17 -14.52 -26.30
C ILE A 477 -30.86 -15.84 -26.70
N GLN A 478 -31.20 -16.72 -25.74
CA GLN A 478 -31.97 -17.94 -26.03
C GLN A 478 -33.41 -17.62 -26.42
N GLU A 479 -34.08 -16.69 -25.74
CA GLU A 479 -35.41 -16.22 -26.12
C GLU A 479 -35.42 -15.63 -27.54
N LEU A 480 -34.46 -14.75 -27.84
CA LEU A 480 -34.30 -14.16 -29.18
C LEU A 480 -34.11 -15.24 -30.25
N LYS A 481 -33.23 -16.23 -30.04
CA LYS A 481 -33.05 -17.38 -30.95
C LYS A 481 -34.34 -18.21 -31.11
N MET A 482 -35.15 -18.32 -30.07
CA MET A 482 -36.46 -18.98 -30.15
C MET A 482 -37.49 -18.13 -30.90
N THR A 483 -37.41 -16.80 -30.88
CA THR A 483 -38.22 -15.93 -31.76
C THR A 483 -37.75 -15.99 -33.21
N GLU A 484 -36.45 -15.98 -33.46
CA GLU A 484 -35.84 -16.16 -34.80
C GLU A 484 -36.29 -17.48 -35.43
N CYS A 485 -36.19 -18.59 -34.69
CA CYS A 485 -36.68 -19.90 -35.14
C CYS A 485 -38.19 -19.94 -35.43
N LYS A 486 -39.01 -19.12 -34.76
CA LYS A 486 -40.45 -18.97 -35.07
C LYS A 486 -40.65 -18.14 -36.34
N LEU A 487 -39.94 -17.01 -36.48
CA LEU A 487 -40.02 -16.13 -37.65
C LEU A 487 -39.53 -16.84 -38.92
N LEU A 488 -38.41 -17.57 -38.88
CA LEU A 488 -37.92 -18.37 -40.01
C LEU A 488 -38.92 -19.45 -40.44
N LYS A 489 -39.63 -20.08 -39.48
CA LYS A 489 -40.72 -21.03 -39.81
C LYS A 489 -41.87 -20.32 -40.51
N ILE A 490 -42.30 -19.14 -40.03
CA ILE A 490 -43.35 -18.33 -40.67
C ILE A 490 -42.94 -17.92 -42.09
N ILE A 491 -41.73 -17.38 -42.27
CA ILE A 491 -41.18 -17.00 -43.58
C ILE A 491 -41.18 -18.22 -44.51
N SER A 492 -40.73 -19.39 -44.04
CA SER A 492 -40.72 -20.63 -44.83
C SER A 492 -42.13 -21.11 -45.24
N ALA A 493 -43.17 -20.73 -44.49
CA ALA A 493 -44.57 -21.03 -44.79
C ALA A 493 -45.16 -20.02 -45.80
N THR A 494 -44.90 -18.71 -45.62
CA THR A 494 -45.30 -17.68 -46.59
C THR A 494 -44.62 -17.87 -47.95
N ASP A 495 -43.36 -18.31 -47.95
CA ASP A 495 -42.67 -18.68 -49.19
C ASP A 495 -43.37 -19.81 -49.95
N ARG A 496 -43.94 -20.79 -49.23
CA ARG A 496 -44.68 -21.91 -49.82
C ARG A 496 -46.02 -21.44 -50.37
N THR A 497 -46.77 -20.63 -49.64
CA THR A 497 -48.06 -20.10 -50.12
C THR A 497 -47.87 -19.15 -51.30
N CYS A 498 -46.85 -18.28 -51.30
CA CYS A 498 -46.52 -17.45 -52.46
C CYS A 498 -46.09 -18.30 -53.68
N LYS A 499 -45.38 -19.43 -53.48
CA LYS A 499 -45.05 -20.38 -54.56
C LYS A 499 -46.27 -21.17 -55.07
N GLN A 500 -47.28 -21.42 -54.22
CA GLN A 500 -48.56 -22.00 -54.63
C GLN A 500 -49.41 -20.99 -55.42
N GLN A 501 -49.61 -19.79 -54.90
CA GLN A 501 -50.37 -18.70 -55.54
C GLN A 501 -49.79 -18.32 -56.90
N LYS A 502 -48.45 -18.31 -57.06
CA LYS A 502 -47.83 -18.11 -58.38
C LYS A 502 -48.21 -19.20 -59.37
N ARG A 503 -48.15 -20.48 -58.98
CA ARG A 503 -48.58 -21.61 -59.84
C ARG A 503 -50.07 -21.59 -60.17
N GLU A 504 -50.91 -21.04 -59.29
CA GLU A 504 -52.34 -20.86 -59.54
C GLU A 504 -52.59 -19.71 -60.51
N LEU A 505 -51.88 -18.58 -60.34
CA LEU A 505 -51.87 -17.48 -61.30
C LEU A 505 -51.35 -17.93 -62.68
N ASP A 506 -50.28 -18.72 -62.73
CA ASP A 506 -49.75 -19.29 -63.98
C ASP A 506 -50.79 -20.17 -64.69
N LYS A 507 -51.58 -20.99 -63.96
CA LYS A 507 -52.70 -21.75 -64.54
C LYS A 507 -53.77 -20.82 -65.10
N ILE A 508 -54.20 -19.82 -64.33
CA ILE A 508 -55.24 -18.85 -64.75
C ILE A 508 -54.78 -18.05 -65.98
N LEU A 509 -53.49 -17.71 -66.09
CA LEU A 509 -52.91 -17.10 -67.30
C LEU A 509 -52.98 -18.06 -68.50
N ASN A 510 -52.59 -19.33 -68.34
CA ASN A 510 -52.69 -20.34 -69.40
C ASN A 510 -54.16 -20.56 -69.83
N GLU A 511 -55.10 -20.63 -68.88
CA GLU A 511 -56.54 -20.76 -69.15
C GLU A 511 -57.07 -19.52 -69.89
N ARG A 512 -56.70 -18.30 -69.46
CA ARG A 512 -57.01 -17.04 -70.16
C ARG A 512 -56.47 -17.06 -71.58
N ASP A 513 -55.25 -17.53 -71.81
CA ASP A 513 -54.60 -17.47 -73.12
C ASP A 513 -55.13 -18.55 -74.08
N VAL A 514 -55.55 -19.71 -73.55
CA VAL A 514 -56.33 -20.70 -74.30
C VAL A 514 -57.71 -20.15 -74.65
N LEU A 515 -58.43 -19.53 -73.72
CA LEU A 515 -59.75 -18.93 -73.97
C LEU A 515 -59.67 -17.75 -74.95
N GLY A 516 -58.65 -16.89 -74.83
CA GLY A 516 -58.37 -15.82 -75.79
C GLY A 516 -58.07 -16.35 -77.19
N SER A 517 -57.26 -17.41 -77.29
CA SER A 517 -56.99 -18.10 -78.56
C SER A 517 -58.25 -18.73 -79.17
N GLN A 518 -59.16 -19.26 -78.35
CA GLN A 518 -60.46 -19.77 -78.82
C GLN A 518 -61.39 -18.63 -79.27
N LEU A 519 -61.43 -17.51 -78.54
CA LEU A 519 -62.26 -16.35 -78.86
C LEU A 519 -61.83 -15.68 -80.16
N VAL A 520 -60.51 -15.53 -80.40
CA VAL A 520 -59.98 -15.04 -81.68
C VAL A 520 -60.43 -15.95 -82.83
N ARG A 521 -60.21 -17.27 -82.73
CA ARG A 521 -60.65 -18.23 -83.76
C ARG A 521 -62.16 -18.17 -84.01
N ARG A 522 -62.98 -18.03 -82.96
CA ARG A 522 -64.44 -17.86 -83.07
C ARG A 522 -64.81 -16.54 -83.76
N ASN A 523 -64.07 -15.46 -83.52
CA ASN A 523 -64.27 -14.18 -84.19
C ASN A 523 -63.84 -14.23 -85.67
N ASP A 524 -62.78 -14.97 -86.01
CA ASP A 524 -62.36 -15.21 -87.39
C ASP A 524 -63.40 -16.08 -88.13
N GLU A 525 -63.88 -17.17 -87.51
CA GLU A 525 -64.97 -18.01 -88.00
C GLU A 525 -66.25 -17.17 -88.26
N MET A 526 -66.64 -16.31 -87.31
CA MET A 526 -67.78 -15.39 -87.47
C MET A 526 -67.56 -14.37 -88.59
N SER A 527 -66.36 -13.82 -88.73
CA SER A 527 -66.02 -12.86 -89.79
C SER A 527 -66.13 -13.50 -91.18
N LEU A 528 -65.60 -14.72 -91.34
CA LEU A 528 -65.74 -15.52 -92.56
C LEU A 528 -67.21 -15.85 -92.87
N LEU A 529 -68.04 -16.11 -91.85
CA LEU A 529 -69.48 -16.32 -92.03
C LEU A 529 -70.23 -15.03 -92.42
N TYR A 530 -69.86 -13.87 -91.88
CA TYR A 530 -70.41 -12.59 -92.31
C TYR A 530 -70.03 -12.26 -93.76
N GLU A 531 -68.77 -12.46 -94.16
CA GLU A 531 -68.34 -12.27 -95.56
C GLU A 531 -69.05 -13.24 -96.51
N LYS A 532 -69.14 -14.52 -96.16
CA LYS A 532 -69.88 -15.53 -96.93
C LYS A 532 -71.35 -15.15 -97.10
N THR A 533 -71.99 -14.67 -96.02
CA THR A 533 -73.39 -14.21 -96.05
C THR A 533 -73.53 -12.98 -96.95
N ARG A 534 -72.66 -11.98 -96.79
CA ARG A 534 -72.61 -10.77 -97.64
C ARG A 534 -72.46 -11.11 -99.12
N LEU A 535 -71.55 -12.03 -99.46
CA LEU A 535 -71.33 -12.50 -100.84
C LEU A 535 -72.56 -13.23 -101.39
N LEU A 536 -73.21 -14.09 -100.60
CA LEU A 536 -74.44 -14.77 -100.98
C LEU A 536 -75.61 -13.79 -101.19
N THR A 537 -75.78 -12.79 -100.31
CA THR A 537 -76.77 -11.72 -100.50
C THR A 537 -76.48 -10.87 -101.74
N MET A 538 -75.22 -10.51 -102.00
CA MET A 538 -74.84 -9.79 -103.22
C MET A 538 -75.08 -10.62 -104.49
N LEU A 539 -74.84 -11.93 -104.45
CA LEU A 539 -75.12 -12.86 -105.55
C LEU A 539 -76.64 -13.01 -105.78
N MET A 540 -77.41 -13.20 -104.70
CA MET A 540 -78.87 -13.29 -104.74
C MET A 540 -79.49 -12.01 -105.31
N ASN A 541 -79.04 -10.83 -104.87
CA ASN A 541 -79.53 -9.54 -105.38
C ASN A 541 -79.20 -9.35 -106.87
N LYS A 542 -78.00 -9.77 -107.33
CA LYS A 542 -77.67 -9.77 -108.77
C LYS A 542 -78.57 -10.74 -109.57
N GLY A 543 -78.80 -11.95 -109.05
CA GLY A 543 -79.69 -12.93 -109.65
C GLY A 543 -81.15 -12.45 -109.73
N TYR A 544 -81.63 -11.81 -108.66
CA TYR A 544 -82.96 -11.20 -108.58
C TYR A 544 -83.13 -10.08 -109.62
N VAL A 545 -82.19 -9.14 -109.71
CA VAL A 545 -82.23 -8.07 -110.72
C VAL A 545 -82.22 -8.64 -112.14
N ALA A 546 -81.35 -9.62 -112.42
CA ALA A 546 -81.31 -10.29 -113.73
C ALA A 546 -82.61 -11.04 -114.06
N TYR A 547 -83.23 -11.69 -113.07
CA TYR A 547 -84.52 -12.37 -113.23
C TYR A 547 -85.66 -11.39 -113.52
N TYR A 548 -85.73 -10.26 -112.82
CA TYR A 548 -86.73 -9.23 -113.07
C TYR A 548 -86.55 -8.53 -114.43
N GLN A 549 -85.31 -8.32 -114.87
CA GLN A 549 -85.02 -7.88 -116.25
C GLN A 549 -85.59 -8.87 -117.27
N ARG A 550 -85.38 -10.18 -117.07
CA ARG A 550 -85.94 -11.21 -117.97
C ARG A 550 -87.47 -11.33 -117.89
N LEU A 551 -88.09 -11.05 -116.75
CA LEU A 551 -89.57 -10.95 -116.66
C LEU A 551 -90.11 -9.75 -117.45
N GLU A 552 -89.43 -8.60 -117.40
CA GLU A 552 -89.84 -7.42 -118.18
C GLU A 552 -89.56 -7.61 -119.69
N ASP A 553 -88.45 -8.25 -120.08
CA ASP A 553 -88.21 -8.69 -121.47
C ASP A 553 -89.38 -9.56 -121.97
N ILE A 554 -89.78 -10.57 -121.18
CA ILE A 554 -90.89 -11.46 -121.50
C ILE A 554 -92.22 -10.68 -121.58
N ARG A 555 -92.42 -9.66 -120.73
CA ARG A 555 -93.61 -8.79 -120.77
C ARG A 555 -93.63 -7.93 -122.02
N LEU A 556 -92.51 -7.30 -122.40
CA LEU A 556 -92.36 -6.50 -123.61
C LEU A 556 -92.59 -7.36 -124.86
N LEU A 557 -91.98 -8.56 -124.93
CA LEU A 557 -92.24 -9.52 -126.00
C LEU A 557 -93.71 -9.97 -126.05
N ARG A 558 -94.37 -10.16 -124.91
CA ARG A 558 -95.81 -10.46 -124.85
C ARG A 558 -96.68 -9.28 -125.31
N LEU A 559 -96.25 -8.03 -125.11
CA LEU A 559 -96.94 -6.85 -125.63
C LEU A 559 -96.74 -6.71 -127.14
N GLU A 560 -95.52 -6.92 -127.65
CA GLU A 560 -95.26 -6.86 -129.10
C GLU A 560 -95.96 -8.01 -129.85
N VAL A 561 -96.03 -9.22 -129.27
CA VAL A 561 -96.85 -10.31 -129.82
C VAL A 561 -98.35 -9.97 -129.82
N LYS A 562 -98.85 -9.21 -128.83
CA LYS A 562 -100.25 -8.71 -128.85
C LYS A 562 -100.44 -7.64 -129.94
N ARG A 563 -99.50 -6.71 -130.07
CA ARG A 563 -99.49 -5.68 -131.12
C ARG A 563 -99.50 -6.32 -132.51
N LEU A 564 -98.53 -7.18 -132.83
CA LEU A 564 -98.43 -7.88 -134.12
C LEU A 564 -99.68 -8.73 -134.43
N ARG A 565 -100.36 -9.28 -133.41
CA ARG A 565 -101.65 -9.97 -133.59
C ARG A 565 -102.81 -9.00 -133.88
N ASN A 566 -102.83 -7.82 -133.27
CA ASN A 566 -103.80 -6.77 -133.59
C ASN A 566 -103.56 -6.20 -134.98
N ASP A 567 -102.31 -5.89 -135.33
CA ASP A 567 -101.90 -5.38 -136.64
C ASP A 567 -102.24 -6.41 -137.73
N LYS A 568 -101.96 -7.70 -137.51
CA LYS A 568 -102.42 -8.80 -138.39
C LYS A 568 -103.94 -8.81 -138.54
N ARG A 569 -104.71 -8.68 -137.46
CA ARG A 569 -106.18 -8.63 -137.50
C ARG A 569 -106.73 -7.40 -138.24
N CYS A 570 -106.07 -6.25 -138.11
CA CYS A 570 -106.41 -5.04 -138.87
C CYS A 570 -106.11 -5.23 -140.36
N LEU A 571 -104.96 -5.83 -140.70
CA LEU A 571 -104.60 -6.17 -142.07
C LEU A 571 -105.57 -7.20 -142.68
N GLU A 572 -105.96 -8.25 -141.93
CA GLU A 572 -106.98 -9.23 -142.32
C GLU A 572 -108.32 -8.56 -142.68
N LYS A 573 -108.77 -7.57 -141.89
CA LYS A 573 -109.95 -6.76 -142.23
C LYS A 573 -109.74 -5.94 -143.51
N THR A 574 -108.60 -5.28 -143.68
CA THR A 574 -108.35 -4.54 -144.93
C THR A 574 -108.32 -5.46 -146.15
N VAL A 575 -107.83 -6.71 -146.01
CA VAL A 575 -107.84 -7.73 -147.06
C VAL A 575 -109.25 -8.22 -147.38
N GLN A 576 -110.16 -8.30 -146.41
CA GLN A 576 -111.58 -8.56 -146.68
C GLN A 576 -112.18 -7.45 -147.56
N ASN A 577 -111.99 -6.18 -147.18
CA ASN A 577 -112.47 -5.04 -147.96
C ASN A 577 -111.86 -4.93 -149.38
N VAL A 578 -110.74 -5.59 -149.70
CA VAL A 578 -110.17 -5.60 -151.07
C VAL A 578 -111.15 -6.20 -152.09
N HIS A 579 -112.06 -7.10 -151.68
CA HIS A 579 -113.08 -7.58 -152.60
C HIS A 579 -114.12 -6.49 -152.91
N ASP A 580 -114.60 -5.80 -151.88
CA ASP A 580 -115.62 -4.76 -152.00
C ASP A 580 -115.06 -3.54 -152.77
N TYR A 581 -113.84 -3.09 -152.43
CA TYR A 581 -113.13 -2.05 -153.19
C TYR A 581 -112.87 -2.44 -154.65
N ARG A 582 -112.71 -3.74 -154.97
CA ARG A 582 -112.66 -4.19 -156.37
C ARG A 582 -114.03 -4.09 -157.05
N GLN A 583 -115.12 -4.43 -156.36
CA GLN A 583 -116.47 -4.25 -156.90
C GLN A 583 -116.80 -2.76 -157.13
N GLU A 584 -116.52 -1.90 -156.16
CA GLU A 584 -116.65 -0.44 -156.28
C GLU A 584 -115.81 0.12 -157.43
N LEU A 585 -114.57 -0.35 -157.60
CA LEU A 585 -113.70 0.07 -158.70
C LEU A 585 -114.26 -0.41 -160.06
N TYR A 586 -114.79 -1.63 -160.16
CA TYR A 586 -115.48 -2.09 -161.38
C TYR A 586 -116.76 -1.31 -161.66
N GLN A 587 -117.55 -0.96 -160.64
CA GLN A 587 -118.74 -0.11 -160.78
C GLN A 587 -118.35 1.29 -161.25
N CYS A 588 -117.44 1.97 -160.56
CA CYS A 588 -116.91 3.28 -160.97
C CYS A 588 -116.30 3.25 -162.36
N HIS A 589 -115.66 2.16 -162.78
CA HIS A 589 -115.15 2.02 -164.15
C HIS A 589 -116.28 1.85 -165.18
N ARG A 590 -117.35 1.12 -164.84
CA ARG A 590 -118.54 0.98 -165.70
C ARG A 590 -119.33 2.29 -165.79
N ASP A 591 -119.43 3.01 -164.69
CA ASP A 591 -120.12 4.31 -164.62
C ASP A 591 -119.30 5.40 -165.31
N LEU A 592 -117.95 5.36 -165.22
CA LEU A 592 -117.07 6.20 -166.03
C LEU A 592 -117.21 5.89 -167.53
N LEU A 593 -117.44 4.64 -167.93
CA LEU A 593 -117.73 4.28 -169.32
C LEU A 593 -119.13 4.75 -169.76
N HIS A 594 -120.15 4.63 -168.89
CA HIS A 594 -121.47 5.19 -169.15
C HIS A 594 -121.45 6.72 -169.27
N GLU A 595 -120.80 7.44 -168.36
CA GLU A 595 -120.68 8.90 -168.42
C GLU A 595 -119.76 9.37 -169.54
N ARG A 596 -118.75 8.58 -169.96
CA ARG A 596 -118.02 8.87 -171.23
C ARG A 596 -118.92 8.73 -172.46
N ALA A 597 -119.75 7.68 -172.52
CA ALA A 597 -120.73 7.52 -173.60
C ALA A 597 -121.82 8.60 -173.55
N ARG A 598 -122.22 9.04 -172.36
CA ARG A 598 -123.17 10.13 -172.14
C ARG A 598 -122.58 11.49 -172.51
N CYS A 599 -121.32 11.76 -172.17
CA CYS A 599 -120.61 12.96 -172.63
C CYS A 599 -120.46 12.95 -174.14
N ALA A 600 -120.12 11.83 -174.78
CA ALA A 600 -120.09 11.74 -176.24
C ALA A 600 -121.48 12.00 -176.87
N ALA A 601 -122.56 11.49 -176.26
CA ALA A 601 -123.92 11.80 -176.69
C ALA A 601 -124.27 13.30 -176.49
N LEU A 602 -123.95 13.87 -175.33
CA LEU A 602 -124.15 15.29 -175.03
C LEU A 602 -123.26 16.22 -175.88
N GLU A 603 -122.09 15.76 -176.33
CA GLU A 603 -121.25 16.45 -177.32
C GLU A 603 -121.92 16.42 -178.70
N THR A 604 -122.56 15.31 -179.09
CA THR A 604 -123.40 15.29 -180.29
C THR A 604 -124.65 16.16 -180.17
N GLU A 605 -125.29 16.28 -179.00
CA GLU A 605 -126.41 17.21 -178.79
C GLU A 605 -125.95 18.68 -178.71
N LEU A 606 -124.80 18.97 -178.11
CA LEU A 606 -124.17 20.30 -178.09
C LEU A 606 -123.85 20.82 -179.49
N SER A 607 -123.67 19.94 -180.48
CA SER A 607 -123.51 20.33 -181.89
C SER A 607 -124.78 20.95 -182.51
N HIS A 608 -125.96 20.79 -181.89
CA HIS A 608 -127.26 21.28 -182.38
C HIS A 608 -128.08 21.97 -181.27
N PRO A 609 -127.74 23.23 -180.88
CA PRO A 609 -128.13 23.78 -179.58
C PRO A 609 -129.51 24.49 -179.49
N ARG A 610 -130.24 24.29 -178.38
CA ARG A 610 -131.34 25.17 -177.90
C ARG A 610 -131.47 25.26 -176.35
N GLN A 611 -130.73 26.19 -175.72
CA GLN A 611 -131.14 27.07 -174.57
C GLN A 611 -131.47 26.45 -173.15
N ILE A 612 -131.26 27.06 -171.94
CA ILE A 612 -130.43 28.20 -171.43
C ILE A 612 -130.37 28.27 -169.85
N HIS A 613 -129.21 28.60 -169.22
CA HIS A 613 -128.96 29.19 -167.84
C HIS A 613 -129.38 28.43 -166.52
N ARG A 614 -128.97 28.73 -165.23
CA ARG A 614 -128.05 29.69 -164.50
C ARG A 614 -127.68 29.20 -163.04
N TRP A 615 -126.74 29.84 -162.31
CA TRP A 615 -126.27 29.51 -160.90
C TRP A 615 -125.98 30.75 -159.96
N ARG A 616 -126.07 30.63 -158.60
CA ARG A 616 -125.33 31.44 -157.54
C ARG A 616 -125.57 31.01 -156.05
N GLY A 617 -124.82 31.57 -155.04
CA GLY A 617 -124.92 31.32 -153.56
C GLY A 617 -124.25 32.40 -152.63
N LEU A 618 -124.29 32.26 -151.27
CA LEU A 618 -123.91 33.30 -150.23
C LEU A 618 -123.36 32.76 -148.84
N GLN A 619 -123.02 33.63 -147.85
CA GLN A 619 -122.34 33.34 -146.52
C GLN A 619 -122.69 34.29 -145.33
N ILE A 620 -122.36 33.94 -144.04
CA ILE A 620 -122.05 34.82 -142.85
C ILE A 620 -121.52 34.00 -141.61
N SER A 621 -120.93 34.59 -140.52
CA SER A 621 -120.35 33.88 -139.31
C SER A 621 -120.07 34.73 -138.03
N ASP A 622 -119.73 34.07 -136.88
CA ASP A 622 -119.20 34.55 -135.54
C ASP A 622 -120.21 35.33 -134.61
N PRO A 623 -119.95 35.77 -133.33
CA PRO A 623 -118.79 35.63 -132.39
C PRO A 623 -119.06 35.38 -130.85
N SER A 624 -118.04 35.00 -130.04
CA SER A 624 -117.87 35.36 -128.58
C SER A 624 -116.46 35.02 -128.02
N ARG A 625 -115.77 35.95 -127.31
CA ARG A 625 -114.36 35.74 -126.86
C ARG A 625 -113.92 36.44 -125.57
N PHE A 626 -114.56 37.52 -125.13
CA PHE A 626 -114.06 38.39 -124.04
C PHE A 626 -114.21 37.77 -122.63
N GLU A 627 -115.35 37.12 -122.36
CA GLU A 627 -115.71 36.55 -121.05
C GLU A 627 -114.69 35.50 -120.55
N LEU A 628 -114.11 34.74 -121.48
CA LEU A 628 -113.12 33.70 -121.18
C LEU A 628 -111.83 34.29 -120.58
N ILE A 629 -111.45 35.51 -121.00
CA ILE A 629 -110.18 36.15 -120.60
C ILE A 629 -110.23 36.61 -119.14
N GLN A 630 -111.34 37.22 -118.71
CA GLN A 630 -111.52 37.63 -117.30
C GLN A 630 -111.46 36.43 -116.35
N LYS A 631 -112.03 35.29 -116.77
CA LYS A 631 -112.10 34.06 -115.95
C LYS A 631 -110.70 33.46 -115.70
N VAL A 632 -109.79 33.56 -116.66
CA VAL A 632 -108.38 33.12 -116.52
C VAL A 632 -107.62 33.99 -115.50
N GLN A 633 -107.76 35.32 -115.57
CA GLN A 633 -107.01 36.24 -114.70
C GLN A 633 -107.38 36.10 -113.22
N MET A 634 -108.66 35.81 -112.90
CA MET A 634 -109.09 35.56 -111.51
C MET A 634 -108.43 34.28 -110.95
N LEU A 635 -108.38 33.22 -111.74
CA LEU A 635 -107.78 31.94 -111.32
C LEU A 635 -106.26 32.06 -111.08
N GLN A 636 -105.55 32.83 -111.92
CA GLN A 636 -104.11 33.06 -111.76
C GLN A 636 -103.77 33.76 -110.42
N LYS A 637 -104.51 34.80 -110.02
CA LYS A 637 -104.30 35.46 -108.72
C LYS A 637 -104.55 34.51 -107.54
N ARG A 638 -105.55 33.64 -107.65
CA ARG A 638 -105.87 32.65 -106.61
C ARG A 638 -104.84 31.52 -106.51
N LEU A 639 -104.15 31.19 -107.60
CA LEU A 639 -103.05 30.23 -107.62
C LEU A 639 -101.83 30.77 -106.86
N ILE A 640 -101.43 32.02 -107.14
CA ILE A 640 -100.24 32.66 -106.55
C ILE A 640 -100.33 32.72 -105.02
N SER A 641 -101.44 33.23 -104.48
CA SER A 641 -101.71 33.25 -103.04
C SER A 641 -101.66 31.86 -102.40
N ARG A 642 -102.08 30.80 -103.11
CA ARG A 642 -102.01 29.44 -102.59
C ARG A 642 -100.61 28.83 -102.65
N THR A 643 -99.76 29.25 -103.58
CA THR A 643 -98.34 28.88 -103.58
C THR A 643 -97.55 29.61 -102.49
N GLU A 644 -97.91 30.83 -102.14
CA GLU A 644 -97.31 31.58 -101.03
C GLU A 644 -97.59 30.89 -99.68
N GLU A 645 -98.85 30.51 -99.41
CA GLU A 645 -99.22 29.72 -98.21
C GLU A 645 -98.43 28.40 -98.07
N ILE A 646 -98.16 27.70 -99.18
CA ILE A 646 -97.40 26.43 -99.16
C ILE A 646 -95.95 26.68 -98.75
N VAL A 647 -95.30 27.72 -99.29
CA VAL A 647 -93.91 28.06 -98.96
C VAL A 647 -93.76 28.48 -97.49
N GLU A 648 -94.75 29.17 -96.91
CA GLU A 648 -94.75 29.48 -95.48
C GLU A 648 -94.85 28.20 -94.61
N VAL A 649 -95.71 27.25 -94.98
CA VAL A 649 -95.85 25.96 -94.28
C VAL A 649 -94.58 25.12 -94.41
N GLU A 650 -93.97 25.06 -95.59
CA GLU A 650 -92.69 24.36 -95.81
C GLU A 650 -91.55 24.96 -94.97
N ARG A 651 -91.47 26.29 -94.85
CA ARG A 651 -90.48 26.94 -93.97
C ARG A 651 -90.69 26.54 -92.51
N VAL A 652 -91.93 26.57 -92.01
CA VAL A 652 -92.24 26.17 -90.63
C VAL A 652 -91.92 24.69 -90.40
N LEU A 653 -92.17 23.82 -91.38
CA LEU A 653 -91.82 22.40 -91.30
C LEU A 653 -90.30 22.19 -91.19
N GLN A 654 -89.51 22.86 -92.03
CA GLN A 654 -88.04 22.79 -91.96
C GLN A 654 -87.48 23.31 -90.63
N GLU A 655 -88.09 24.33 -90.04
CA GLU A 655 -87.72 24.83 -88.70
C GLU A 655 -88.05 23.80 -87.61
N LYS A 656 -89.19 23.09 -87.71
CA LYS A 656 -89.54 21.99 -86.78
C LYS A 656 -88.65 20.76 -86.94
N ASP A 657 -88.31 20.38 -88.16
CA ASP A 657 -87.42 19.23 -88.42
C ASP A 657 -85.99 19.49 -87.92
N ARG A 658 -85.47 20.71 -88.10
CA ARG A 658 -84.17 21.11 -87.51
C ARG A 658 -84.21 21.02 -85.99
N LEU A 659 -85.22 21.62 -85.35
CA LEU A 659 -85.38 21.56 -83.89
C LEU A 659 -85.55 20.12 -83.38
N TYR A 660 -86.24 19.25 -84.13
CA TYR A 660 -86.38 17.83 -83.79
C TYR A 660 -85.04 17.08 -83.89
N VAL A 661 -84.25 17.31 -84.94
CA VAL A 661 -82.92 16.71 -85.11
C VAL A 661 -81.94 17.23 -84.05
N GLU A 662 -81.98 18.52 -83.74
CA GLU A 662 -81.17 19.13 -82.67
C GLU A 662 -81.55 18.57 -81.28
N LEU A 663 -82.84 18.52 -80.95
CA LEU A 663 -83.32 17.96 -79.68
C LEU A 663 -82.98 16.46 -79.57
N ARG A 664 -83.13 15.70 -80.66
CA ARG A 664 -82.72 14.29 -80.72
C ARG A 664 -81.22 14.13 -80.54
N ALA A 665 -80.39 14.94 -81.19
CA ALA A 665 -78.94 14.92 -81.03
C ALA A 665 -78.48 15.36 -79.62
N VAL A 666 -79.27 16.18 -78.92
CA VAL A 666 -79.06 16.49 -77.49
C VAL A 666 -79.45 15.29 -76.62
N LEU A 667 -80.58 14.63 -76.88
CA LEU A 667 -81.03 13.45 -76.13
C LEU A 667 -80.11 12.23 -76.32
N GLU A 668 -79.64 11.96 -77.54
CA GLU A 668 -78.64 10.92 -77.83
C GLU A 668 -77.25 11.22 -77.22
N ARG A 669 -77.01 12.47 -76.80
CA ARG A 669 -75.83 12.88 -76.03
C ARG A 669 -76.06 12.92 -74.51
N GLN A 670 -77.30 12.79 -74.03
CA GLN A 670 -77.57 12.72 -72.60
C GLN A 670 -77.38 11.27 -72.11
N PRO A 671 -76.58 11.04 -71.05
CA PRO A 671 -76.51 9.72 -70.43
C PRO A 671 -77.89 9.32 -69.90
N GLY A 672 -78.28 8.06 -70.10
CA GLY A 672 -79.54 7.52 -69.56
C GLY A 672 -79.59 7.59 -68.03
N PRO A 673 -80.79 7.50 -67.41
CA PRO A 673 -80.95 7.71 -65.97
C PRO A 673 -80.06 6.81 -65.10
N GLU A 674 -79.85 5.55 -65.49
CA GLU A 674 -78.92 4.63 -64.82
C GLU A 674 -77.47 5.14 -64.84
N ILE A 675 -77.04 5.73 -65.95
CA ILE A 675 -75.69 6.32 -66.10
C ILE A 675 -75.61 7.63 -65.31
N ILE A 676 -76.70 8.40 -65.19
CA ILE A 676 -76.77 9.58 -64.31
C ILE A 676 -76.65 9.16 -62.84
N GLU A 677 -77.33 8.10 -62.39
CA GLU A 677 -77.17 7.58 -61.04
C GLU A 677 -75.78 7.01 -60.78
N GLN A 678 -75.22 6.23 -61.72
CA GLN A 678 -73.83 5.77 -61.65
C GLN A 678 -72.85 6.94 -61.59
N LEU A 679 -73.03 7.99 -62.41
CA LEU A 679 -72.24 9.22 -62.34
C LEU A 679 -72.43 9.97 -61.02
N ALA A 680 -73.62 9.97 -60.41
CA ALA A 680 -73.86 10.56 -59.09
C ALA A 680 -73.16 9.77 -57.98
N VAL A 681 -73.17 8.43 -58.05
CA VAL A 681 -72.43 7.54 -57.15
C VAL A 681 -70.91 7.72 -57.35
N TYR A 682 -70.41 7.68 -58.58
CA TYR A 682 -69.00 7.93 -58.89
C TYR A 682 -68.57 9.34 -58.50
N GLN A 683 -69.38 10.38 -58.69
CA GLN A 683 -69.09 11.72 -58.16
C GLN A 683 -69.06 11.73 -56.63
N ARG A 684 -69.93 10.99 -55.93
CA ARG A 684 -69.91 10.89 -54.47
C ARG A 684 -68.65 10.18 -53.96
N VAL A 685 -68.27 9.07 -54.60
CA VAL A 685 -67.01 8.36 -54.35
C VAL A 685 -65.80 9.23 -54.67
N LEU A 686 -65.80 9.96 -55.79
CA LEU A 686 -64.71 10.80 -56.25
C LEU A 686 -64.61 12.12 -55.46
N ARG A 687 -65.72 12.63 -54.90
CA ARG A 687 -65.72 13.69 -53.86
C ARG A 687 -65.12 13.18 -52.55
N ASN A 688 -65.46 11.96 -52.11
CA ASN A 688 -64.87 11.35 -50.92
C ASN A 688 -63.38 11.03 -51.12
N LYS A 689 -62.98 10.56 -52.30
CA LYS A 689 -61.57 10.40 -52.68
C LYS A 689 -60.85 11.74 -52.85
N ASN A 690 -61.51 12.80 -53.30
CA ASN A 690 -60.94 14.15 -53.24
C ASN A 690 -60.83 14.69 -51.81
N LYS A 691 -61.73 14.34 -50.88
CA LYS A 691 -61.55 14.65 -49.46
C LYS A 691 -60.32 13.91 -48.90
N GLN A 692 -60.20 12.61 -49.15
CA GLN A 692 -59.02 11.82 -48.77
C GLN A 692 -57.73 12.35 -49.41
N LEU A 693 -57.75 12.73 -50.70
CA LEU A 693 -56.61 13.36 -51.36
C LEU A 693 -56.30 14.76 -50.83
N LYS A 694 -57.30 15.54 -50.39
CA LYS A 694 -57.10 16.83 -49.72
C LYS A 694 -56.56 16.68 -48.30
N GLN A 695 -56.93 15.61 -47.58
CA GLN A 695 -56.33 15.25 -46.30
C GLN A 695 -54.87 14.82 -46.53
N LEU A 696 -54.63 13.85 -47.42
CA LEU A 696 -53.27 13.41 -47.79
C LEU A 696 -52.39 14.52 -48.39
N THR A 697 -52.95 15.52 -49.10
CA THR A 697 -52.17 16.70 -49.53
C THR A 697 -52.07 17.80 -48.47
N ALA A 698 -52.95 17.86 -47.47
CA ALA A 698 -52.72 18.69 -46.28
C ALA A 698 -51.62 18.08 -45.39
N GLU A 699 -51.65 16.76 -45.18
CA GLU A 699 -50.61 15.97 -44.51
C GLU A 699 -49.28 16.09 -45.27
N LEU A 700 -49.26 15.88 -46.59
CA LEU A 700 -48.05 16.02 -47.41
C LEU A 700 -47.58 17.48 -47.50
N ASN A 701 -48.48 18.47 -47.51
CA ASN A 701 -48.11 19.88 -47.36
C ASN A 701 -47.53 20.19 -45.98
N MET A 702 -48.04 19.59 -44.91
CA MET A 702 -47.44 19.67 -43.56
C MET A 702 -46.05 19.05 -43.55
N PHE A 703 -45.88 17.81 -44.02
CA PHE A 703 -44.57 17.19 -44.13
C PHE A 703 -43.62 17.96 -45.07
N GLU A 704 -44.14 18.63 -46.10
CA GLU A 704 -43.37 19.57 -46.92
C GLU A 704 -43.02 20.86 -46.18
N THR A 705 -43.91 21.45 -45.37
CA THR A 705 -43.56 22.63 -44.54
C THR A 705 -42.57 22.25 -43.46
N ASP A 706 -42.72 21.11 -42.81
CA ASP A 706 -41.79 20.58 -41.81
C ASP A 706 -40.43 20.28 -42.47
N THR A 707 -40.42 19.68 -43.66
CA THR A 707 -39.19 19.49 -44.45
C THR A 707 -38.59 20.83 -44.89
N LYS A 708 -39.39 21.85 -45.18
CA LYS A 708 -38.92 23.20 -45.52
C LYS A 708 -38.40 23.95 -44.30
N LEU A 709 -38.99 23.77 -43.12
CA LEU A 709 -38.55 24.28 -41.83
C LEU A 709 -37.24 23.60 -41.42
N GLN A 710 -37.19 22.26 -41.40
CA GLN A 710 -35.96 21.50 -41.17
C GLN A 710 -34.86 21.89 -42.16
N LYS A 711 -35.16 22.07 -43.46
CA LYS A 711 -34.18 22.60 -44.43
C LYS A 711 -33.79 24.05 -44.15
N HIS A 712 -34.72 24.89 -43.72
CA HIS A 712 -34.44 26.27 -43.35
C HIS A 712 -33.58 26.36 -42.08
N ASP A 713 -33.78 25.46 -41.12
CA ASP A 713 -33.03 25.37 -39.87
C ASP A 713 -31.68 24.69 -40.07
N ILE A 714 -31.56 23.68 -40.95
CA ILE A 714 -30.27 23.23 -41.48
C ILE A 714 -29.55 24.41 -42.16
N ASN A 715 -30.24 25.21 -42.98
CA ASN A 715 -29.66 26.43 -43.57
C ASN A 715 -29.33 27.52 -42.54
N LYS A 716 -30.04 27.62 -41.39
CA LYS A 716 -29.67 28.48 -40.26
C LYS A 716 -28.42 27.94 -39.59
N MET A 717 -28.36 26.66 -39.25
CA MET A 717 -27.21 26.00 -38.65
C MET A 717 -25.99 26.06 -39.58
N GLU A 718 -26.16 25.97 -40.90
CA GLU A 718 -25.10 26.20 -41.89
C GLU A 718 -24.70 27.68 -41.99
N LYS A 719 -25.65 28.62 -41.89
CA LYS A 719 -25.34 30.06 -41.80
C LYS A 719 -24.62 30.40 -40.51
N GLU A 720 -25.00 29.81 -39.39
CA GLU A 720 -24.38 29.96 -38.09
C GLU A 720 -23.03 29.25 -38.03
N VAL A 721 -22.86 28.06 -38.61
CA VAL A 721 -21.56 27.41 -38.76
C VAL A 721 -20.67 28.17 -39.74
N THR A 722 -21.20 28.75 -40.82
CA THR A 722 -20.40 29.60 -41.73
C THR A 722 -20.14 30.99 -41.16
N ASP A 723 -21.00 31.54 -40.30
CA ASP A 723 -20.76 32.79 -39.57
C ASP A 723 -19.91 32.60 -38.32
N LEU A 724 -19.90 31.42 -37.70
CA LEU A 724 -18.92 31.00 -36.71
C LEU A 724 -17.59 30.73 -37.39
N LYS A 725 -17.56 30.12 -38.58
CA LYS A 725 -16.34 30.06 -39.43
C LYS A 725 -15.90 31.48 -39.82
N LYS A 726 -16.78 32.40 -40.23
CA LYS A 726 -16.41 33.80 -40.51
C LYS A 726 -15.99 34.57 -39.26
N LYS A 727 -16.58 34.32 -38.07
CA LYS A 727 -16.15 34.89 -36.78
C LYS A 727 -14.79 34.35 -36.38
N TYR A 728 -14.58 33.03 -36.49
CA TYR A 728 -13.29 32.36 -36.26
C TYR A 728 -12.22 32.83 -37.26
N TYR A 729 -12.54 32.97 -38.56
CA TYR A 729 -11.63 33.52 -39.55
C TYR A 729 -11.43 35.03 -39.39
N LYS A 730 -12.40 35.80 -38.87
CA LYS A 730 -12.21 37.21 -38.47
C LYS A 730 -11.37 37.32 -37.20
N GLU A 731 -11.52 36.43 -36.21
CA GLU A 731 -10.63 36.32 -35.06
C GLU A 731 -9.23 35.87 -35.47
N LYS A 732 -9.11 34.91 -36.40
CA LYS A 732 -7.82 34.45 -36.94
C LYS A 732 -7.16 35.55 -37.76
N LYS A 733 -7.93 36.29 -38.57
CA LYS A 733 -7.46 37.47 -39.32
C LYS A 733 -7.17 38.65 -38.41
N HIS A 734 -7.89 38.90 -37.32
CA HIS A 734 -7.51 39.89 -36.32
C HIS A 734 -6.33 39.43 -35.45
N ARG A 735 -6.14 38.13 -35.21
CA ARG A 735 -4.92 37.59 -34.59
C ARG A 735 -3.72 37.74 -35.53
N GLN A 736 -3.88 37.49 -36.83
CA GLN A 736 -2.86 37.77 -37.85
C GLN A 736 -2.60 39.28 -37.95
N GLU A 737 -3.62 40.12 -38.15
CA GLU A 737 -3.47 41.59 -38.18
C GLU A 737 -2.90 42.16 -36.87
N ASN A 738 -3.12 41.54 -35.72
CA ASN A 738 -2.51 41.96 -34.44
C ASN A 738 -1.12 41.33 -34.19
N LEU A 739 -0.71 40.34 -34.98
CA LEU A 739 0.68 39.91 -35.12
C LEU A 739 1.40 40.84 -36.12
N ASP A 740 0.78 41.16 -37.25
CA ASP A 740 1.27 42.11 -38.26
C ASP A 740 1.43 43.52 -37.66
N LYS A 741 0.45 44.01 -36.87
CA LYS A 741 0.57 45.26 -36.09
C LYS A 741 1.60 45.20 -34.96
N LYS A 742 2.07 44.01 -34.57
CA LYS A 742 3.23 43.83 -33.67
C LYS A 742 4.56 43.66 -34.43
N ILE A 743 4.52 43.59 -35.76
CA ILE A 743 5.69 43.50 -36.65
C ILE A 743 5.91 44.82 -37.42
N PHE A 744 4.88 45.60 -37.69
CA PHE A 744 4.96 46.82 -38.51
C PHE A 744 4.63 48.12 -37.78
N GLY A 745 5.45 48.45 -36.77
CA GLY A 745 5.45 49.74 -36.09
C GLY A 745 6.12 50.88 -36.88
N PHE A 746 5.92 51.00 -38.20
CA PHE A 746 6.46 52.11 -38.99
C PHE A 746 5.66 52.41 -40.29
N ARG A 747 5.48 53.70 -40.60
CA ARG A 747 4.74 54.29 -41.76
C ARG A 747 3.22 54.01 -41.74
N ARG A 748 2.34 55.00 -41.53
CA ARG A 748 2.09 56.31 -42.18
C ARG A 748 1.14 56.21 -43.39
N ALA A 749 -0.05 56.80 -43.19
CA ALA A 749 -1.16 57.14 -44.09
C ALA A 749 -1.01 57.03 -45.63
N LEU A 750 -2.14 56.80 -46.32
CA LEU A 750 -2.75 57.74 -47.29
C LEU A 750 -4.11 57.25 -47.87
N LEU A 751 -5.08 58.18 -47.93
CA LEU A 751 -6.19 58.34 -48.92
C LEU A 751 -7.32 57.27 -49.11
N PRO A 752 -8.47 57.65 -49.72
CA PRO A 752 -9.67 56.81 -49.81
C PRO A 752 -10.09 56.36 -51.23
N ARG A 753 -10.70 55.17 -51.33
CA ARG A 753 -11.45 54.62 -52.51
C ARG A 753 -10.59 54.39 -53.79
N PRO A 754 -10.93 53.38 -54.63
CA PRO A 754 -12.05 53.47 -55.58
C PRO A 754 -12.91 52.19 -55.67
N GLN A 755 -13.81 52.14 -56.66
CA GLN A 755 -14.61 50.95 -57.01
C GLN A 755 -13.75 49.84 -57.64
N PHE A 756 -14.27 48.62 -57.66
CA PHE A 756 -13.99 47.66 -58.73
C PHE A 756 -15.29 47.07 -59.28
N THR A 757 -15.32 46.80 -60.59
CA THR A 757 -16.54 46.44 -61.34
C THR A 757 -16.28 45.29 -62.31
N GLY A 758 -17.26 44.38 -62.44
CA GLY A 758 -17.39 43.49 -63.60
C GLY A 758 -16.89 42.05 -63.41
N GLY A 759 -17.42 41.14 -64.26
CA GLY A 759 -17.07 39.72 -64.31
C GLY A 759 -17.73 38.86 -63.22
N GLY A 760 -18.84 38.15 -63.44
CA GLY A 760 -19.65 38.06 -64.65
C GLY A 760 -19.40 36.80 -65.49
N PHE A 761 -20.11 35.72 -65.19
CA PHE A 761 -20.41 34.63 -66.13
C PHE A 761 -21.83 34.09 -65.88
N LYS A 762 -22.47 33.62 -66.95
CA LYS A 762 -23.76 32.90 -66.98
C LYS A 762 -23.55 31.58 -67.75
N LEU A 763 -24.60 30.75 -67.78
CA LEU A 763 -24.74 29.52 -68.60
C LEU A 763 -24.00 28.30 -67.99
N SER A 764 -24.53 27.08 -68.07
CA SER A 764 -25.88 26.63 -68.50
C SER A 764 -26.08 25.14 -68.16
N VAL A 765 -27.35 24.69 -68.30
CA VAL A 765 -27.88 23.34 -68.00
C VAL A 765 -28.17 23.15 -66.51
#